data_AF-A0A1V4ZNK6-F1
#
_entry.id   AF-A0A1V4ZNK6-F1
#
_cell.length_a   1.000
_cell.length_b   1.000
_cell.length_c   1.000
_cell.angle_alpha   90.00
_cell.angle_beta   90.00
_cell.angle_gamma   90.00
#
_symmetry.space_group_name_H-M   'P 1'
#
loop_
_entity.id
_entity.type
_entity.pdbx_description
1 polymer ?
#
loop_
_entity_poly.entity_id
_entity_poly.type
_entity_poly.pdbx_seq_one_letter_code
_entity_poly.pdbx_strand_id
1 'polypeptide(L)'
;MMGKRENVLFFSVSLIIGLLVLAVPVQAADITIVPNDPVQGSIRGAIINASSGDRIILGAGTYNEHDILIDKDITVRSRSGSAADTIIDAMRAGRIFVNSAGYALTIDSLTLQNATMMNVDFGGAVFNDNGGTLTITSSRFFNCSANVGGAIFNNHGGTVTITGSAFTDCSSWFGGAITNYWESPGTVTITSSEFLRCTVSPDPFDYEAEGGAIGNMGTLVVTSSTFTDCSAQAATYLSAGGAIYNYQGTATITSSVFTNCHSGAATYHYWGGAIQNVGGTLTVTSSEFNGCSAPGGGAIHVTGGSAAIAGSTFTGCSAEEGGAIYSEAPLTITGSTFSGCTATGRGGAIRTTSTLSITNSIISGCSADTGGAILSNGGTVDVISSTISGCTAADSGGAIGSNGAAISITSSTISGCTATDSGGAIDATGGTILITGSDFTGCSTGMDGGAIAIDTTCAVTAADTTFTGCLATVGNGGAIFNGGGTATVTRSTFTGCSAGNVGGAIYNTWGGTAAVHYSHIYQNTAAGAPGFYCSGSSVFSAENNWWGTNAGPAAFISGPVAADPWLVLGITADPASIDTAGTSAIRTNLTFNSDDLPPGGGYVPDAISNTYAMISGSGSVSPLTDWTVNGVAETTFTPVYGETVNISGTVDGQTVYIDLPVAQGAPAITGITPNTGVNSTGIAITNLAGSSFTIHGTTVVRLMRAGHTNITATGVTIVSPSQINCTLPIAGAEAGAWDVVVINPDEREAVLPGAFTVTPAAPVISGITPNTGLNVSAIAITNLAGSGFLSGPAVRLVRAGHTNITAIGVTVVSPLQITCILPITGAEAGAWDVVMINMDGQEAVLPGGFTVTVPVPVPTPLPTYSQQDTGETLGDFPNSPTNPLMTVTVNIGGDSKAWQAVVTGTNLRDLIVTGTEQYGPFGSCNPPAGSVFQYLGLEPARYGTITNTVINFTVPQAWLDANNIAPGNIVLYHMTQDCWQALPTTFLEAKDGTVYYSAQSNGFSSFAIAGTPGEMTPAIAVTTSQPGIAEAAQPPAPAAVAKVPVTTQTTTPPAPAQAPAKSSPFPLVPVVAVIGCIGLIGGGWYVRRSWIRRQNPALFEES
;
A
#
# COMPACT_ATOMS: atom_id res chain seq x y z
N MET A 1 -13.50 -51.46 79.29
CA MET A 1 -12.98 -52.86 79.39
C MET A 1 -12.87 -53.43 77.98
N MET A 2 -12.26 -54.61 77.85
CA MET A 2 -12.09 -55.42 76.62
C MET A 2 -13.34 -55.49 75.71
N GLY A 3 -13.24 -55.74 74.40
CA GLY A 3 -12.05 -55.90 73.54
C GLY A 3 -12.30 -56.81 72.32
N LYS A 4 -11.53 -56.62 71.23
CA LYS A 4 -11.44 -57.44 70.00
C LYS A 4 -12.75 -57.88 69.29
N ARG A 5 -13.05 -57.25 68.15
CA ARG A 5 -13.56 -57.93 66.93
C ARG A 5 -13.00 -57.27 65.66
N GLU A 6 -11.71 -57.48 65.42
CA GLU A 6 -11.16 -57.46 64.06
C GLU A 6 -11.64 -58.73 63.30
N ASN A 7 -11.38 -58.80 61.99
CA ASN A 7 -11.75 -59.90 61.06
C ASN A 7 -13.16 -59.87 60.41
N VAL A 8 -13.62 -58.72 59.91
CA VAL A 8 -14.60 -58.67 58.80
C VAL A 8 -14.14 -57.65 57.74
N LEU A 9 -12.97 -57.89 57.13
CA LEU A 9 -12.42 -57.01 56.09
C LEU A 9 -11.65 -57.74 54.97
N PHE A 10 -12.03 -59.00 54.66
CA PHE A 10 -11.35 -59.80 53.63
C PHE A 10 -12.25 -60.65 52.72
N PHE A 11 -13.58 -60.50 52.80
CA PHE A 11 -14.53 -61.25 51.97
C PHE A 11 -15.42 -60.40 51.04
N SER A 12 -15.27 -59.07 51.06
CA SER A 12 -16.13 -58.13 50.32
C SER A 12 -15.48 -57.49 49.09
N VAL A 13 -14.19 -57.76 48.83
CA VAL A 13 -13.42 -57.11 47.75
C VAL A 13 -13.31 -58.02 46.50
N SER A 14 -13.16 -59.34 46.70
CA SER A 14 -13.00 -60.30 45.60
C SER A 14 -14.25 -60.46 44.71
N LEU A 15 -15.45 -60.11 45.20
CA LEU A 15 -16.69 -60.21 44.42
C LEU A 15 -16.87 -59.05 43.43
N ILE A 16 -16.25 -57.88 43.69
CA ILE A 16 -16.37 -56.70 42.82
C ILE A 16 -15.30 -56.72 41.72
N ILE A 17 -14.10 -57.22 42.03
CA ILE A 17 -13.02 -57.40 41.02
C ILE A 17 -13.36 -58.53 40.04
N GLY A 18 -14.13 -59.54 40.48
CA GLY A 18 -14.58 -60.65 39.63
C GLY A 18 -15.63 -60.30 38.56
N LEU A 19 -16.24 -59.11 38.63
CA LEU A 19 -17.24 -58.65 37.64
C LEU A 19 -16.68 -57.67 36.59
N LEU A 20 -15.39 -57.32 36.68
CA LEU A 20 -14.74 -56.35 35.79
C LEU A 20 -13.83 -57.02 34.73
N VAL A 21 -14.23 -58.20 34.26
CA VAL A 21 -13.55 -58.97 33.21
C VAL A 21 -14.59 -59.30 32.13
N LEU A 22 -14.28 -58.96 30.88
CA LEU A 22 -15.14 -59.15 29.70
C LEU A 22 -16.43 -58.31 29.64
N ALA A 23 -16.36 -57.05 30.10
CA ALA A 23 -17.04 -55.96 29.39
C ALA A 23 -16.31 -55.69 28.06
N VAL A 24 -16.37 -56.65 27.13
CA VAL A 24 -15.92 -56.46 25.75
C VAL A 24 -16.83 -55.37 25.16
N PRO A 25 -16.31 -54.37 24.42
CA PRO A 25 -17.20 -53.48 23.66
C PRO A 25 -18.02 -54.35 22.72
N VAL A 26 -19.34 -54.37 22.90
CA VAL A 26 -20.25 -55.06 21.97
C VAL A 26 -20.11 -54.35 20.65
N GLN A 27 -19.38 -54.97 19.72
CA GLN A 27 -19.21 -54.45 18.38
C GLN A 27 -20.58 -54.45 17.72
N ALA A 28 -21.05 -53.25 17.35
CA ALA A 28 -22.27 -53.02 16.60
C ALA A 28 -22.46 -54.09 15.51
N ALA A 29 -23.54 -54.86 15.60
CA ALA A 29 -23.85 -55.89 14.62
C ALA A 29 -24.38 -55.23 13.33
N ASP A 30 -23.80 -55.61 12.19
CA ASP A 30 -24.22 -55.16 10.87
C ASP A 30 -25.40 -56.04 10.37
N ILE A 31 -26.62 -55.69 10.75
CA ILE A 31 -27.85 -56.32 10.27
C ILE A 31 -28.12 -55.84 8.84
N THR A 32 -27.82 -56.69 7.87
CA THR A 32 -27.89 -56.35 6.45
C THR A 32 -29.20 -56.82 5.82
N ILE A 33 -29.89 -55.94 5.08
CA ILE A 33 -31.09 -56.27 4.30
C ILE A 33 -30.98 -55.78 2.85
N VAL A 34 -31.90 -56.22 1.99
CA VAL A 34 -32.09 -55.72 0.61
C VAL A 34 -33.59 -55.59 0.31
N PRO A 35 -34.03 -54.65 -0.56
CA PRO A 35 -35.45 -54.37 -0.70
C PRO A 35 -36.17 -55.48 -1.47
N ASN A 36 -37.38 -55.82 -1.04
CA ASN A 36 -38.24 -56.89 -1.57
C ASN A 36 -37.73 -58.34 -1.34
N ASP A 37 -36.77 -58.55 -0.44
CA ASP A 37 -36.36 -59.90 -0.02
C ASP A 37 -37.39 -60.51 0.97
N PRO A 38 -38.03 -61.66 0.64
CA PRO A 38 -39.06 -62.27 1.48
C PRO A 38 -38.52 -62.99 2.72
N VAL A 39 -37.20 -62.98 2.95
CA VAL A 39 -36.50 -63.63 4.07
C VAL A 39 -35.75 -62.61 4.93
N GLN A 40 -35.09 -61.60 4.33
CA GLN A 40 -34.33 -60.57 5.07
C GLN A 40 -35.23 -59.49 5.71
N GLY A 41 -36.44 -59.27 5.18
CA GLY A 41 -37.45 -58.44 5.83
C GLY A 41 -37.28 -56.92 5.64
N SER A 42 -38.08 -56.17 6.40
CA SER A 42 -38.22 -54.71 6.32
C SER A 42 -37.23 -53.98 7.24
N ILE A 43 -37.00 -52.69 7.02
CA ILE A 43 -36.21 -51.80 7.89
C ILE A 43 -36.78 -51.84 9.32
N ARG A 44 -38.12 -51.73 9.46
CA ARG A 44 -38.81 -51.89 10.74
C ARG A 44 -38.51 -53.25 11.39
N GLY A 45 -38.51 -54.33 10.61
CA GLY A 45 -38.20 -55.69 11.09
C GLY A 45 -36.75 -55.85 11.54
N ALA A 46 -35.80 -55.25 10.81
CA ALA A 46 -34.39 -55.24 11.17
C ALA A 46 -34.14 -54.50 12.50
N ILE A 47 -34.77 -53.34 12.69
CA ILE A 47 -34.66 -52.53 13.92
C ILE A 47 -35.29 -53.23 15.13
N ILE A 48 -36.41 -53.93 14.97
CA ILE A 48 -37.02 -54.73 16.04
C ILE A 48 -36.04 -55.81 16.54
N ASN A 49 -35.33 -56.48 15.63
CA ASN A 49 -34.35 -57.52 15.96
C ASN A 49 -32.98 -56.99 16.43
N ALA A 50 -32.73 -55.68 16.31
CA ALA A 50 -31.47 -55.04 16.68
C ALA A 50 -31.31 -54.78 18.18
N SER A 51 -30.06 -54.74 18.64
CA SER A 51 -29.64 -54.23 19.96
C SER A 51 -29.33 -52.74 19.91
N SER A 52 -29.25 -52.07 21.07
CA SER A 52 -28.77 -50.67 21.13
C SER A 52 -27.30 -50.62 20.68
N GLY A 53 -27.01 -49.77 19.71
CA GLY A 53 -25.71 -49.58 19.07
C GLY A 53 -25.53 -50.31 17.74
N ASP A 54 -26.47 -51.16 17.32
CA ASP A 54 -26.37 -51.93 16.07
C ASP A 54 -26.58 -51.07 14.80
N ARG A 55 -26.24 -51.67 13.66
CA ARG A 55 -26.25 -51.02 12.34
C ARG A 55 -27.15 -51.76 11.36
N ILE A 56 -28.08 -51.06 10.76
CA ILE A 56 -28.94 -51.55 9.69
C ILE A 56 -28.30 -51.15 8.35
N ILE A 57 -27.81 -52.15 7.60
CA ILE A 57 -27.09 -51.96 6.34
C ILE A 57 -28.03 -52.24 5.17
N LEU A 58 -28.47 -51.18 4.49
CA LEU A 58 -29.41 -51.24 3.38
C LEU A 58 -28.66 -51.49 2.06
N GLY A 59 -28.96 -52.59 1.37
CA GLY A 59 -28.58 -52.75 -0.04
C GLY A 59 -29.36 -51.80 -0.96
N ALA A 60 -28.80 -51.50 -2.13
CA ALA A 60 -29.39 -50.57 -3.10
C ALA A 60 -30.80 -50.98 -3.57
N GLY A 61 -31.60 -49.96 -3.90
CA GLY A 61 -33.01 -50.04 -4.28
C GLY A 61 -33.91 -49.18 -3.38
N THR A 62 -35.22 -49.29 -3.59
CA THR A 62 -36.24 -48.51 -2.87
C THR A 62 -36.94 -49.34 -1.79
N TYR A 63 -36.98 -48.80 -0.58
CA TYR A 63 -37.69 -49.35 0.58
C TYR A 63 -38.95 -48.51 0.83
N ASN A 64 -40.11 -49.13 0.62
CA ASN A 64 -41.42 -48.48 0.73
C ASN A 64 -41.95 -48.59 2.16
N GLU A 65 -41.40 -47.78 3.08
CA GLU A 65 -41.69 -47.84 4.52
C GLU A 65 -41.88 -46.45 5.14
N HIS A 66 -42.77 -46.38 6.13
CA HIS A 66 -43.07 -45.20 6.93
C HIS A 66 -43.36 -45.58 8.39
N ASP A 67 -43.37 -44.59 9.28
CA ASP A 67 -43.61 -44.59 10.73
C ASP A 67 -42.75 -45.58 11.51
N ILE A 68 -41.46 -45.65 11.17
CA ILE A 68 -40.46 -46.51 11.80
C ILE A 68 -40.06 -45.90 13.15
N LEU A 69 -40.39 -46.58 14.25
CA LEU A 69 -40.02 -46.19 15.60
C LEU A 69 -38.57 -46.58 15.88
N ILE A 70 -37.80 -45.66 16.46
CA ILE A 70 -36.48 -45.91 17.04
C ILE A 70 -36.62 -45.80 18.56
N ASP A 71 -36.40 -46.92 19.25
CA ASP A 71 -36.55 -47.11 20.71
C ASP A 71 -35.26 -47.61 21.38
N LYS A 72 -34.14 -47.50 20.66
CA LYS A 72 -32.77 -47.88 21.02
C LYS A 72 -31.80 -47.13 20.10
N ASP A 73 -30.52 -47.05 20.44
CA ASP A 73 -29.52 -46.41 19.58
C ASP A 73 -29.32 -47.23 18.29
N ILE A 74 -29.43 -46.60 17.12
CA ILE A 74 -29.37 -47.27 15.81
C ILE A 74 -28.62 -46.42 14.79
N THR A 75 -27.79 -47.07 13.97
CA THR A 75 -27.35 -46.51 12.67
C THR A 75 -28.13 -47.16 11.54
N VAL A 76 -28.73 -46.38 10.64
CA VAL A 76 -29.28 -46.86 9.35
C VAL A 76 -28.43 -46.27 8.23
N ARG A 77 -27.88 -47.11 7.35
CA ARG A 77 -26.96 -46.65 6.31
C ARG A 77 -27.03 -47.45 5.03
N SER A 78 -26.61 -46.87 3.91
CA SER A 78 -26.41 -47.64 2.68
C SER A 78 -25.17 -48.56 2.76
N ARG A 79 -25.26 -49.68 2.05
CA ARG A 79 -24.14 -50.59 1.79
C ARG A 79 -23.15 -50.00 0.77
N SER A 80 -23.66 -49.21 -0.17
CA SER A 80 -22.91 -48.52 -1.21
C SER A 80 -22.10 -47.34 -0.69
N GLY A 81 -22.55 -46.68 0.40
CA GLY A 81 -22.05 -45.36 0.79
C GLY A 81 -22.55 -44.25 -0.15
N SER A 82 -23.69 -44.45 -0.82
CA SER A 82 -24.27 -43.48 -1.74
C SER A 82 -25.77 -43.32 -1.49
N ALA A 83 -26.20 -42.09 -1.21
CA ALA A 83 -27.62 -41.75 -1.13
C ALA A 83 -28.36 -41.95 -2.48
N ALA A 84 -27.63 -41.96 -3.61
CA ALA A 84 -28.25 -41.99 -4.94
C ALA A 84 -28.81 -43.35 -5.37
N ASP A 85 -28.39 -44.46 -4.73
CA ASP A 85 -28.85 -45.82 -5.07
C ASP A 85 -29.70 -46.49 -3.97
N THR A 86 -29.79 -45.90 -2.79
CA THR A 86 -30.47 -46.48 -1.63
C THR A 86 -31.50 -45.49 -1.09
N ILE A 87 -32.78 -45.77 -1.34
CA ILE A 87 -33.90 -44.83 -1.17
C ILE A 87 -34.90 -45.40 -0.16
N ILE A 88 -35.30 -44.61 0.83
CA ILE A 88 -36.47 -44.87 1.68
C ILE A 88 -37.59 -43.92 1.23
N ASP A 89 -38.69 -44.49 0.74
CA ASP A 89 -39.81 -43.76 0.17
C ASP A 89 -41.05 -43.97 1.05
N ALA A 90 -41.53 -42.89 1.67
CA ALA A 90 -42.72 -42.91 2.51
C ALA A 90 -44.03 -42.76 1.70
N MET A 91 -43.97 -42.71 0.36
CA MET A 91 -45.11 -42.78 -0.56
C MET A 91 -46.21 -41.72 -0.34
N ARG A 92 -45.86 -40.60 0.33
CA ARG A 92 -46.79 -39.55 0.80
C ARG A 92 -47.82 -40.04 1.83
N ALA A 93 -47.49 -41.10 2.58
CA ALA A 93 -48.39 -41.82 3.48
C ALA A 93 -48.07 -41.69 4.99
N GLY A 94 -46.92 -41.12 5.37
CA GLY A 94 -46.52 -40.91 6.76
C GLY A 94 -45.11 -40.33 6.89
N ARG A 95 -44.54 -40.38 8.12
CA ARG A 95 -43.13 -40.02 8.39
C ARG A 95 -42.20 -41.18 8.05
N ILE A 96 -40.89 -40.98 7.94
CA ILE A 96 -39.97 -42.13 7.80
C ILE A 96 -39.54 -42.63 9.18
N PHE A 97 -38.93 -41.77 10.00
CA PHE A 97 -38.44 -42.13 11.33
C PHE A 97 -39.06 -41.30 12.46
N VAL A 98 -39.31 -41.96 13.59
CA VAL A 98 -39.65 -41.34 14.88
C VAL A 98 -38.55 -41.74 15.86
N ASN A 99 -37.63 -40.82 16.18
CA ASN A 99 -36.60 -41.05 17.19
C ASN A 99 -37.16 -40.73 18.58
N SER A 100 -37.28 -41.75 19.42
CA SER A 100 -37.89 -41.60 20.75
C SER A 100 -36.94 -40.90 21.73
N ALA A 101 -37.53 -40.26 22.74
CA ALA A 101 -36.83 -39.48 23.75
C ALA A 101 -35.56 -40.17 24.30
N GLY A 102 -34.41 -39.51 24.12
CA GLY A 102 -33.11 -39.92 24.68
C GLY A 102 -32.28 -40.94 23.90
N TYR A 103 -32.71 -41.41 22.72
CA TYR A 103 -31.93 -42.34 21.89
C TYR A 103 -31.17 -41.66 20.75
N ALA A 104 -30.12 -42.33 20.24
CA ALA A 104 -29.33 -41.87 19.10
C ALA A 104 -29.72 -42.56 17.78
N LEU A 105 -30.22 -41.79 16.80
CA LEU A 105 -30.40 -42.22 15.41
C LEU A 105 -29.28 -41.64 14.53
N THR A 106 -28.57 -42.49 13.80
CA THR A 106 -27.64 -42.08 12.73
C THR A 106 -28.19 -42.49 11.36
N ILE A 107 -28.21 -41.57 10.41
CA ILE A 107 -28.61 -41.76 9.01
C ILE A 107 -27.40 -41.46 8.13
N ASP A 108 -26.85 -42.48 7.46
CA ASP A 108 -25.62 -42.34 6.66
C ASP A 108 -25.82 -42.78 5.20
N SER A 109 -25.61 -41.82 4.29
CA SER A 109 -25.60 -42.01 2.85
C SER A 109 -26.89 -42.62 2.29
N LEU A 110 -28.05 -42.02 2.62
CA LEU A 110 -29.39 -42.48 2.21
C LEU A 110 -30.20 -41.34 1.56
N THR A 111 -31.09 -41.66 0.62
CA THR A 111 -32.17 -40.72 0.22
C THR A 111 -33.44 -41.06 1.00
N LEU A 112 -34.01 -40.06 1.68
CA LEU A 112 -35.31 -40.09 2.33
C LEU A 112 -36.25 -39.21 1.50
N GLN A 113 -37.34 -39.77 0.97
CA GLN A 113 -38.19 -39.03 0.03
C GLN A 113 -39.70 -39.25 0.21
N ASN A 114 -40.47 -38.30 -0.34
CA ASN A 114 -41.94 -38.32 -0.38
C ASN A 114 -42.60 -38.50 1.00
N ALA A 115 -41.91 -38.13 2.07
CA ALA A 115 -42.47 -38.21 3.42
C ALA A 115 -43.43 -37.04 3.61
N THR A 116 -44.68 -37.31 3.97
CA THR A 116 -45.75 -36.29 3.95
C THR A 116 -46.70 -36.52 5.11
N MET A 117 -46.78 -35.54 6.00
CA MET A 117 -47.79 -35.49 7.05
C MET A 117 -48.94 -34.54 6.69
N MET A 118 -50.13 -34.87 7.19
CA MET A 118 -51.35 -34.10 7.00
C MET A 118 -52.07 -33.98 8.34
N ASN A 119 -52.71 -32.83 8.60
CA ASN A 119 -53.42 -32.51 9.85
C ASN A 119 -52.50 -32.31 11.06
N VAL A 120 -51.91 -31.10 11.18
CA VAL A 120 -51.20 -30.56 12.36
C VAL A 120 -49.97 -31.33 12.88
N ASP A 121 -49.51 -32.35 12.17
CA ASP A 121 -48.37 -33.18 12.58
C ASP A 121 -46.98 -32.61 12.24
N PHE A 122 -45.98 -33.04 13.00
CA PHE A 122 -44.61 -32.51 13.03
C PHE A 122 -43.58 -33.45 12.35
N GLY A 123 -42.63 -32.90 11.60
CA GLY A 123 -41.43 -33.58 11.13
C GLY A 123 -41.68 -34.54 9.97
N GLY A 124 -41.68 -34.05 8.74
CA GLY A 124 -42.17 -34.81 7.57
C GLY A 124 -41.42 -36.10 7.31
N ALA A 125 -40.08 -36.12 7.38
CA ALA A 125 -39.28 -37.33 7.25
C ALA A 125 -38.78 -37.87 8.60
N VAL A 126 -38.35 -36.99 9.51
CA VAL A 126 -37.85 -37.36 10.85
C VAL A 126 -38.44 -36.47 11.94
N PHE A 127 -39.02 -37.11 12.96
CA PHE A 127 -39.35 -36.48 14.23
C PHE A 127 -38.32 -36.90 15.28
N ASN A 128 -37.52 -35.96 15.80
CA ASN A 128 -36.54 -36.20 16.85
C ASN A 128 -37.12 -35.74 18.20
N ASP A 129 -37.56 -36.68 19.02
CA ASP A 129 -38.31 -36.38 20.25
C ASP A 129 -37.40 -36.04 21.46
N ASN A 130 -37.95 -35.29 22.40
CA ASN A 130 -37.45 -34.92 23.74
C ASN A 130 -36.04 -35.45 24.12
N GLY A 131 -35.00 -34.67 23.83
CA GLY A 131 -33.60 -34.99 24.16
C GLY A 131 -32.93 -36.07 23.29
N GLY A 132 -33.58 -36.56 22.22
CA GLY A 132 -33.00 -37.49 21.25
C GLY A 132 -31.85 -36.87 20.46
N THR A 133 -30.93 -37.72 19.98
CA THR A 133 -29.79 -37.32 19.15
C THR A 133 -29.96 -37.83 17.72
N LEU A 134 -29.91 -36.94 16.74
CA LEU A 134 -30.01 -37.24 15.31
C LEU A 134 -28.71 -36.85 14.60
N THR A 135 -28.01 -37.83 14.02
CA THR A 135 -26.82 -37.59 13.19
C THR A 135 -27.13 -37.95 11.74
N ILE A 136 -26.81 -37.06 10.81
CA ILE A 136 -27.10 -37.21 9.37
C ILE A 136 -25.81 -36.94 8.59
N THR A 137 -25.34 -37.92 7.83
CA THR A 137 -24.16 -37.80 6.97
C THR A 137 -24.46 -38.17 5.52
N SER A 138 -23.95 -37.38 4.57
CA SER A 138 -23.96 -37.66 3.12
C SER A 138 -25.32 -38.07 2.52
N SER A 139 -26.42 -37.61 3.15
CA SER A 139 -27.79 -38.06 2.88
C SER A 139 -28.61 -37.00 2.15
N ARG A 140 -29.75 -37.40 1.60
CA ARG A 140 -30.66 -36.52 0.84
C ARG A 140 -32.06 -36.58 1.40
N PHE A 141 -32.71 -35.41 1.52
CA PHE A 141 -34.13 -35.28 1.84
C PHE A 141 -34.81 -34.63 0.63
N PHE A 142 -35.79 -35.32 0.04
CA PHE A 142 -36.41 -34.89 -1.21
C PHE A 142 -37.95 -34.90 -1.15
N ASN A 143 -38.60 -33.79 -1.53
CA ASN A 143 -40.06 -33.67 -1.55
C ASN A 143 -40.70 -34.14 -0.21
N CYS A 144 -40.15 -33.66 0.90
CA CYS A 144 -40.61 -33.96 2.26
C CYS A 144 -41.47 -32.81 2.79
N SER A 145 -42.60 -33.12 3.43
CA SER A 145 -43.52 -32.10 3.92
C SER A 145 -44.27 -32.49 5.21
N ALA A 146 -44.56 -31.48 6.03
CA ALA A 146 -45.36 -31.55 7.25
C ALA A 146 -45.88 -30.13 7.57
N ASN A 147 -46.74 -29.97 8.58
CA ASN A 147 -47.16 -28.63 9.00
C ASN A 147 -45.97 -27.84 9.61
N VAL A 148 -45.09 -28.52 10.33
CA VAL A 148 -43.91 -27.94 11.00
C VAL A 148 -42.72 -28.87 10.79
N GLY A 149 -41.60 -28.34 10.28
CA GLY A 149 -40.38 -29.10 9.96
C GLY A 149 -40.57 -30.05 8.77
N GLY A 150 -40.57 -29.52 7.55
CA GLY A 150 -40.98 -30.29 6.35
C GLY A 150 -40.15 -31.56 6.10
N ALA A 151 -38.86 -31.57 6.44
CA ALA A 151 -38.05 -32.78 6.52
C ALA A 151 -37.80 -33.22 7.97
N ILE A 152 -37.39 -32.30 8.85
CA ILE A 152 -36.95 -32.63 10.22
C ILE A 152 -37.63 -31.70 11.23
N PHE A 153 -38.20 -32.29 12.28
CA PHE A 153 -38.60 -31.57 13.49
C PHE A 153 -37.72 -31.99 14.67
N ASN A 154 -36.99 -31.04 15.26
CA ASN A 154 -36.22 -31.23 16.48
C ASN A 154 -37.01 -30.72 17.70
N ASN A 155 -37.48 -31.65 18.52
CA ASN A 155 -38.28 -31.38 19.70
C ASN A 155 -37.40 -31.04 20.92
N HIS A 156 -37.99 -30.38 21.92
CA HIS A 156 -37.53 -30.22 23.31
C HIS A 156 -36.10 -30.75 23.63
N GLY A 157 -35.09 -29.88 23.57
CA GLY A 157 -33.71 -30.20 23.98
C GLY A 157 -32.99 -31.25 23.12
N GLY A 158 -33.57 -31.71 22.00
CA GLY A 158 -32.94 -32.63 21.07
C GLY A 158 -31.72 -32.01 20.37
N THR A 159 -30.80 -32.87 19.92
CA THR A 159 -29.58 -32.47 19.20
C THR A 159 -29.58 -33.06 17.80
N VAL A 160 -29.44 -32.20 16.78
CA VAL A 160 -29.31 -32.61 15.37
C VAL A 160 -27.95 -32.17 14.84
N THR A 161 -27.21 -33.11 14.23
CA THR A 161 -25.96 -32.83 13.51
C THR A 161 -26.10 -33.31 12.07
N ILE A 162 -25.90 -32.40 11.11
CA ILE A 162 -26.04 -32.65 9.67
C ILE A 162 -24.70 -32.32 8.99
N THR A 163 -24.18 -33.23 8.17
CA THR A 163 -22.92 -33.03 7.44
C THR A 163 -23.00 -33.58 6.02
N GLY A 164 -22.51 -32.82 5.04
CA GLY A 164 -22.37 -33.29 3.65
C GLY A 164 -23.69 -33.65 2.96
N SER A 165 -24.81 -33.11 3.42
CA SER A 165 -26.17 -33.61 3.10
C SER A 165 -27.01 -32.56 2.37
N ALA A 166 -28.05 -32.97 1.64
CA ALA A 166 -28.87 -32.08 0.82
C ALA A 166 -30.37 -32.16 1.16
N PHE A 167 -31.02 -31.01 1.22
CA PHE A 167 -32.47 -30.85 1.34
C PHE A 167 -33.00 -30.19 0.07
N THR A 168 -34.01 -30.78 -0.56
CA THR A 168 -34.52 -30.31 -1.86
C THR A 168 -36.03 -30.49 -1.95
N ASP A 169 -36.74 -29.45 -2.38
CA ASP A 169 -38.21 -29.44 -2.45
C ASP A 169 -38.90 -29.78 -1.10
N CYS A 170 -38.25 -29.48 0.03
CA CYS A 170 -38.83 -29.67 1.36
C CYS A 170 -39.71 -28.47 1.72
N SER A 171 -40.93 -28.72 2.24
CA SER A 171 -41.87 -27.64 2.54
C SER A 171 -42.79 -27.87 3.75
N SER A 172 -43.05 -26.81 4.51
CA SER A 172 -43.96 -26.76 5.66
C SER A 172 -44.54 -25.36 5.85
N TRP A 173 -45.21 -25.07 6.97
CA TRP A 173 -45.66 -23.71 7.33
C TRP A 173 -44.63 -23.01 8.24
N PHE A 174 -43.94 -23.79 9.08
CA PHE A 174 -42.78 -23.36 9.85
C PHE A 174 -41.56 -24.25 9.54
N GLY A 175 -40.44 -23.65 9.15
CA GLY A 175 -39.15 -24.33 8.89
C GLY A 175 -39.21 -25.36 7.75
N GLY A 176 -39.22 -24.88 6.49
CA GLY A 176 -39.55 -25.67 5.30
C GLY A 176 -38.79 -26.99 5.14
N ALA A 177 -37.52 -27.04 5.52
CA ALA A 177 -36.76 -28.28 5.72
C ALA A 177 -36.64 -28.65 7.21
N ILE A 178 -36.23 -27.72 8.08
CA ILE A 178 -35.86 -28.02 9.46
C ILE A 178 -36.54 -27.07 10.46
N THR A 179 -37.06 -27.64 11.56
CA THR A 179 -37.51 -26.90 12.74
C THR A 179 -36.68 -27.24 13.98
N ASN A 180 -36.33 -26.22 14.77
CA ASN A 180 -35.72 -26.35 16.10
C ASN A 180 -36.55 -25.62 17.17
N TYR A 181 -37.20 -26.38 18.06
CA TYR A 181 -38.27 -25.86 18.94
C TYR A 181 -37.80 -25.24 20.27
N TRP A 182 -38.69 -24.48 20.94
CA TRP A 182 -38.34 -23.49 21.97
C TRP A 182 -38.51 -23.94 23.43
N GLU A 183 -39.53 -24.73 23.77
CA GLU A 183 -39.90 -25.05 25.18
C GLU A 183 -38.78 -25.71 26.00
N SER A 184 -37.84 -26.37 25.31
CA SER A 184 -36.46 -26.51 25.79
C SER A 184 -35.54 -26.37 24.58
N PRO A 185 -34.57 -25.43 24.56
CA PRO A 185 -33.87 -25.04 23.34
C PRO A 185 -33.02 -26.18 22.79
N GLY A 186 -33.48 -26.76 21.67
CA GLY A 186 -32.71 -27.76 20.93
C GLY A 186 -31.48 -27.16 20.24
N THR A 187 -30.56 -28.03 19.80
CA THR A 187 -29.36 -27.64 19.04
C THR A 187 -29.39 -28.26 17.66
N VAL A 188 -29.22 -27.45 16.62
CA VAL A 188 -29.05 -27.88 15.23
C VAL A 188 -27.70 -27.38 14.71
N THR A 189 -26.83 -28.31 14.31
CA THR A 189 -25.52 -28.03 13.72
C THR A 189 -25.48 -28.56 12.29
N ILE A 190 -25.14 -27.70 11.33
CA ILE A 190 -25.15 -27.98 9.89
C ILE A 190 -23.78 -27.63 9.31
N THR A 191 -23.16 -28.58 8.61
CA THR A 191 -21.84 -28.40 8.00
C THR A 191 -21.82 -28.91 6.56
N SER A 192 -21.25 -28.13 5.62
CA SER A 192 -21.05 -28.54 4.22
C SER A 192 -22.28 -29.14 3.55
N SER A 193 -23.45 -28.54 3.77
CA SER A 193 -24.76 -29.08 3.37
C SER A 193 -25.54 -28.10 2.49
N GLU A 194 -26.48 -28.60 1.70
CA GLU A 194 -27.22 -27.86 0.67
C GLU A 194 -28.71 -27.78 0.99
N PHE A 195 -29.32 -26.61 0.81
CA PHE A 195 -30.76 -26.37 0.83
C PHE A 195 -31.17 -25.74 -0.50
N LEU A 196 -31.90 -26.49 -1.33
CA LEU A 196 -32.28 -26.07 -2.68
C LEU A 196 -33.81 -26.03 -2.80
N ARG A 197 -34.37 -24.84 -3.09
CA ARG A 197 -35.83 -24.64 -3.24
C ARG A 197 -36.64 -25.26 -2.10
N CYS A 198 -36.12 -25.14 -0.88
CA CYS A 198 -36.91 -25.41 0.32
C CYS A 198 -37.80 -24.19 0.56
N THR A 199 -39.09 -24.42 0.81
CA THR A 199 -40.07 -23.33 0.85
C THR A 199 -41.05 -23.44 2.01
N VAL A 200 -41.52 -22.30 2.51
CA VAL A 200 -42.75 -22.28 3.31
C VAL A 200 -43.95 -22.11 2.40
N SER A 201 -44.87 -23.07 2.48
CA SER A 201 -46.18 -23.07 1.83
C SER A 201 -47.17 -22.21 2.63
N PRO A 202 -48.16 -21.55 1.99
CA PRO A 202 -49.28 -20.98 2.71
C PRO A 202 -50.01 -22.00 3.58
N ASP A 203 -50.42 -21.56 4.77
CA ASP A 203 -51.33 -22.26 5.66
C ASP A 203 -52.81 -21.95 5.28
N PRO A 204 -53.69 -22.96 5.11
CA PRO A 204 -55.13 -22.75 4.96
C PRO A 204 -55.86 -22.20 6.20
N PHE A 205 -55.19 -21.99 7.34
CA PHE A 205 -55.75 -21.43 8.57
C PHE A 205 -55.24 -20.02 8.94
N ASP A 206 -54.52 -19.32 8.03
CA ASP A 206 -53.96 -17.96 8.20
C ASP A 206 -52.96 -17.79 9.38
N TYR A 207 -52.30 -18.86 9.85
CA TYR A 207 -51.15 -18.74 10.76
C TYR A 207 -49.86 -18.27 10.05
N GLU A 208 -48.90 -17.78 10.83
CA GLU A 208 -47.71 -17.10 10.33
C GLU A 208 -46.76 -18.07 9.58
N ALA A 209 -46.36 -17.70 8.36
CA ALA A 209 -45.44 -18.46 7.54
C ALA A 209 -43.98 -18.08 7.87
N GLU A 210 -43.19 -19.01 8.41
CA GLU A 210 -41.92 -18.68 9.07
C GLU A 210 -40.76 -19.63 8.69
N GLY A 211 -39.73 -19.10 8.01
CA GLY A 211 -38.46 -19.80 7.75
C GLY A 211 -38.49 -20.76 6.57
N GLY A 212 -38.24 -20.26 5.35
CA GLY A 212 -38.36 -21.01 4.10
C GLY A 212 -37.55 -22.32 4.03
N ALA A 213 -36.37 -22.38 4.65
CA ALA A 213 -35.60 -23.63 4.83
C ALA A 213 -35.48 -24.04 6.30
N ILE A 214 -35.19 -23.10 7.21
CA ILE A 214 -34.95 -23.38 8.64
C ILE A 214 -35.72 -22.41 9.52
N GLY A 215 -36.53 -22.94 10.43
CA GLY A 215 -37.12 -22.21 11.54
C GLY A 215 -36.41 -22.57 12.85
N ASN A 216 -35.77 -21.60 13.50
CA ASN A 216 -35.00 -21.79 14.73
C ASN A 216 -35.52 -20.95 15.89
N MET A 217 -35.75 -21.61 17.03
CA MET A 217 -36.00 -20.99 18.32
C MET A 217 -35.04 -21.46 19.42
N GLY A 218 -34.04 -22.28 19.06
CA GLY A 218 -32.98 -22.76 19.93
C GLY A 218 -31.60 -22.29 19.48
N THR A 219 -30.61 -23.17 19.52
CA THR A 219 -29.27 -22.91 18.97
C THR A 219 -29.15 -23.48 17.55
N LEU A 220 -28.84 -22.61 16.59
CA LEU A 220 -28.52 -22.96 15.20
C LEU A 220 -27.08 -22.58 14.89
N VAL A 221 -26.29 -23.55 14.40
CA VAL A 221 -24.94 -23.33 13.87
C VAL A 221 -24.89 -23.84 12.42
N VAL A 222 -24.49 -22.98 11.49
CA VAL A 222 -24.39 -23.31 10.06
C VAL A 222 -22.99 -22.95 9.56
N THR A 223 -22.27 -23.92 8.99
CA THR A 223 -20.89 -23.76 8.53
C THR A 223 -20.73 -24.28 7.10
N SER A 224 -20.06 -23.51 6.23
CA SER A 224 -19.68 -23.93 4.87
C SER A 224 -20.83 -24.49 4.01
N SER A 225 -22.05 -24.01 4.22
CA SER A 225 -23.28 -24.58 3.65
C SER A 225 -23.97 -23.63 2.67
N THR A 226 -24.82 -24.16 1.79
CA THR A 226 -25.46 -23.40 0.70
C THR A 226 -26.98 -23.37 0.84
N PHE A 227 -27.57 -22.21 0.56
CA PHE A 227 -29.01 -22.00 0.45
C PHE A 227 -29.28 -21.34 -0.90
N THR A 228 -30.07 -22.02 -1.75
CA THR A 228 -30.31 -21.60 -3.14
C THR A 228 -31.81 -21.63 -3.42
N ASP A 229 -32.34 -20.51 -3.93
CA ASP A 229 -33.76 -20.32 -4.29
C ASP A 229 -34.73 -20.71 -3.16
N CYS A 230 -34.30 -20.62 -1.89
CA CYS A 230 -35.15 -20.90 -0.73
C CYS A 230 -36.09 -19.71 -0.47
N SER A 231 -37.36 -19.98 -0.13
CA SER A 231 -38.33 -18.88 0.01
C SER A 231 -39.47 -19.08 1.01
N ALA A 232 -39.96 -17.97 1.54
CA ALA A 232 -41.20 -17.89 2.31
C ALA A 232 -42.28 -17.20 1.46
N GLN A 233 -43.36 -17.91 1.09
CA GLN A 233 -44.38 -17.39 0.19
C GLN A 233 -45.78 -17.41 0.84
N ALA A 234 -46.17 -16.30 1.45
CA ALA A 234 -47.53 -16.10 1.93
C ALA A 234 -48.55 -16.03 0.79
N ALA A 235 -49.78 -16.44 1.10
CA ALA A 235 -50.94 -16.15 0.25
C ALA A 235 -51.53 -14.75 0.51
N THR A 236 -51.44 -14.24 1.75
CA THR A 236 -52.31 -13.15 2.22
C THR A 236 -51.66 -12.17 3.22
N TYR A 237 -51.09 -12.62 4.35
CA TYR A 237 -50.81 -11.69 5.48
C TYR A 237 -49.39 -11.65 6.07
N LEU A 238 -48.74 -12.78 6.40
CA LEU A 238 -47.47 -12.79 7.16
C LEU A 238 -46.47 -13.81 6.54
N SER A 239 -45.20 -13.44 6.33
CA SER A 239 -44.19 -14.33 5.71
C SER A 239 -42.74 -13.95 6.04
N ALA A 240 -42.15 -14.60 7.05
CA ALA A 240 -40.88 -14.20 7.63
C ALA A 240 -39.70 -15.12 7.24
N GLY A 241 -38.60 -14.54 6.74
CA GLY A 241 -37.31 -15.23 6.56
C GLY A 241 -37.27 -16.23 5.40
N GLY A 242 -36.82 -15.81 4.22
CA GLY A 242 -36.85 -16.66 3.02
C GLY A 242 -35.98 -17.91 3.05
N ALA A 243 -34.84 -17.92 3.78
CA ALA A 243 -34.10 -19.16 4.05
C ALA A 243 -34.10 -19.52 5.55
N ILE A 244 -33.77 -18.58 6.44
CA ILE A 244 -33.67 -18.81 7.88
C ILE A 244 -34.56 -17.83 8.64
N TYR A 245 -35.35 -18.34 9.57
CA TYR A 245 -36.06 -17.58 10.58
C TYR A 245 -35.49 -17.89 11.97
N ASN A 246 -34.96 -16.90 12.67
CA ASN A 246 -34.42 -17.03 14.03
C ASN A 246 -35.28 -16.22 15.02
N TYR A 247 -36.14 -16.89 15.78
CA TYR A 247 -37.06 -16.27 16.73
C TYR A 247 -36.62 -16.56 18.17
N GLN A 248 -36.18 -15.52 18.89
CA GLN A 248 -35.59 -15.55 20.24
C GLN A 248 -34.35 -16.46 20.44
N GLY A 249 -34.03 -17.32 19.47
CA GLY A 249 -32.88 -18.23 19.47
C GLY A 249 -31.54 -17.55 19.14
N THR A 250 -30.48 -18.36 19.08
CA THR A 250 -29.14 -17.95 18.63
C THR A 250 -28.83 -18.60 17.29
N ALA A 251 -28.49 -17.80 16.28
CA ALA A 251 -28.06 -18.26 14.97
C ALA A 251 -26.62 -17.81 14.68
N THR A 252 -25.71 -18.77 14.48
CA THR A 252 -24.32 -18.53 14.05
C THR A 252 -24.11 -19.10 12.66
N ILE A 253 -23.78 -18.22 11.72
CA ILE A 253 -23.60 -18.53 10.29
C ILE A 253 -22.15 -18.22 9.91
N THR A 254 -21.44 -19.21 9.37
CA THR A 254 -20.01 -19.13 9.03
C THR A 254 -19.73 -19.69 7.64
N SER A 255 -18.97 -18.96 6.82
CA SER A 255 -18.49 -19.40 5.49
C SER A 255 -19.58 -19.95 4.57
N SER A 256 -20.82 -19.49 4.71
CA SER A 256 -22.00 -20.05 4.05
C SER A 256 -22.55 -19.10 2.98
N VAL A 257 -23.24 -19.64 1.98
CA VAL A 257 -23.67 -18.89 0.78
C VAL A 257 -25.18 -18.93 0.65
N PHE A 258 -25.80 -17.76 0.52
CA PHE A 258 -27.23 -17.58 0.23
C PHE A 258 -27.37 -16.98 -1.16
N THR A 259 -28.05 -17.68 -2.06
CA THR A 259 -28.26 -17.28 -3.46
C THR A 259 -29.75 -17.24 -3.77
N ASN A 260 -30.22 -16.10 -4.29
CA ASN A 260 -31.63 -15.85 -4.66
C ASN A 260 -32.66 -16.17 -3.55
N CYS A 261 -32.26 -16.15 -2.28
CA CYS A 261 -33.20 -16.43 -1.18
C CYS A 261 -34.17 -15.25 -1.04
N HIS A 262 -35.48 -15.52 -0.96
CA HIS A 262 -36.48 -14.45 -1.00
C HIS A 262 -37.72 -14.69 -0.12
N SER A 263 -38.32 -13.61 0.39
CA SER A 263 -39.65 -13.64 1.01
C SER A 263 -40.66 -12.87 0.18
N GLY A 264 -41.88 -13.39 0.08
CA GLY A 264 -42.96 -12.80 -0.72
C GLY A 264 -43.38 -11.40 -0.27
N ALA A 265 -44.02 -10.66 -1.18
CA ALA A 265 -44.52 -9.31 -0.92
C ALA A 265 -45.70 -9.31 0.07
N ALA A 266 -45.41 -9.16 1.36
CA ALA A 266 -46.41 -8.95 2.40
C ALA A 266 -46.85 -7.48 2.43
N THR A 267 -48.15 -7.21 2.40
CA THR A 267 -48.72 -5.85 2.25
C THR A 267 -48.57 -4.93 3.46
N TYR A 268 -48.08 -5.43 4.61
CA TYR A 268 -48.04 -4.69 5.87
C TYR A 268 -46.77 -4.91 6.72
N HIS A 269 -45.83 -5.74 6.28
CA HIS A 269 -44.69 -6.15 7.11
C HIS A 269 -43.41 -6.30 6.30
N TYR A 270 -42.33 -5.73 6.83
CA TYR A 270 -40.96 -5.90 6.34
C TYR A 270 -40.40 -7.24 6.83
N TRP A 271 -39.77 -8.01 5.94
CA TRP A 271 -39.28 -9.36 6.20
C TRP A 271 -37.96 -9.60 5.46
N GLY A 272 -37.04 -10.35 6.07
CA GLY A 272 -35.71 -10.60 5.50
C GLY A 272 -35.67 -11.71 4.44
N GLY A 273 -35.01 -11.45 3.30
CA GLY A 273 -35.03 -12.36 2.14
C GLY A 273 -34.21 -13.64 2.32
N ALA A 274 -33.03 -13.57 2.92
CA ALA A 274 -32.28 -14.75 3.33
C ALA A 274 -32.51 -15.07 4.81
N ILE A 275 -32.33 -14.10 5.71
CA ILE A 275 -32.39 -14.30 7.16
C ILE A 275 -33.31 -13.26 7.81
N GLN A 276 -34.26 -13.73 8.61
CA GLN A 276 -34.97 -12.91 9.58
C GLN A 276 -34.49 -13.26 10.99
N ASN A 277 -34.18 -12.25 11.80
CA ASN A 277 -33.90 -12.39 13.23
C ASN A 277 -34.94 -11.59 14.03
N VAL A 278 -35.68 -12.25 14.92
CA VAL A 278 -36.72 -11.63 15.76
C VAL A 278 -36.35 -11.85 17.23
N GLY A 279 -35.93 -10.79 17.94
CA GLY A 279 -35.56 -10.82 19.36
C GLY A 279 -34.32 -11.66 19.74
N GLY A 280 -33.83 -12.52 18.84
CA GLY A 280 -32.67 -13.39 19.05
C GLY A 280 -31.32 -12.74 18.74
N THR A 281 -30.26 -13.53 18.81
CA THR A 281 -28.89 -13.10 18.44
C THR A 281 -28.47 -13.74 17.12
N LEU A 282 -28.12 -12.90 16.15
CA LEU A 282 -27.57 -13.32 14.86
C LEU A 282 -26.07 -12.98 14.78
N THR A 283 -25.24 -13.96 14.42
CA THR A 283 -23.83 -13.77 14.10
C THR A 283 -23.54 -14.33 12.71
N VAL A 284 -23.00 -13.51 11.81
CA VAL A 284 -22.68 -13.86 10.42
C VAL A 284 -21.21 -13.58 10.16
N THR A 285 -20.49 -14.59 9.66
CA THR A 285 -19.02 -14.55 9.51
C THR A 285 -18.59 -15.12 8.17
N SER A 286 -17.75 -14.40 7.43
CA SER A 286 -17.15 -14.83 6.15
C SER A 286 -18.15 -15.41 5.14
N SER A 287 -19.40 -14.92 5.14
CA SER A 287 -20.52 -15.51 4.39
C SER A 287 -20.98 -14.60 3.25
N GLU A 288 -21.66 -15.17 2.26
CA GLU A 288 -22.08 -14.48 1.04
C GLU A 288 -23.60 -14.45 0.88
N PHE A 289 -24.14 -13.31 0.43
CA PHE A 289 -25.54 -13.10 0.11
C PHE A 289 -25.64 -12.50 -1.29
N ASN A 290 -26.11 -13.29 -2.25
CA ASN A 290 -26.07 -12.99 -3.67
C ASN A 290 -27.50 -12.97 -4.23
N GLY A 291 -27.97 -11.82 -4.72
CA GLY A 291 -29.30 -11.68 -5.35
C GLY A 291 -30.50 -11.96 -4.43
N CYS A 292 -30.33 -11.91 -3.11
CA CYS A 292 -31.41 -12.13 -2.15
C CYS A 292 -32.38 -10.93 -2.14
N SER A 293 -33.68 -11.16 -2.04
CA SER A 293 -34.68 -10.09 -2.19
C SER A 293 -35.93 -10.23 -1.31
N ALA A 294 -36.46 -9.10 -0.82
CA ALA A 294 -37.61 -9.06 0.09
C ALA A 294 -38.18 -7.65 0.29
N PRO A 295 -39.38 -7.47 0.89
CA PRO A 295 -39.88 -6.13 1.22
C PRO A 295 -38.95 -5.31 2.12
N GLY A 296 -38.23 -5.91 3.07
CA GLY A 296 -37.27 -5.15 3.88
C GLY A 296 -36.10 -5.96 4.40
N GLY A 297 -34.87 -5.57 4.08
CA GLY A 297 -33.68 -6.37 4.32
C GLY A 297 -33.55 -7.48 3.27
N GLY A 298 -33.17 -7.12 2.04
CA GLY A 298 -33.14 -8.05 0.91
C GLY A 298 -32.34 -9.33 1.18
N ALA A 299 -31.26 -9.23 1.97
CA ALA A 299 -30.62 -10.38 2.60
C ALA A 299 -31.07 -10.58 4.06
N ILE A 300 -30.99 -9.56 4.93
CA ILE A 300 -31.18 -9.72 6.38
C ILE A 300 -32.12 -8.67 6.97
N HIS A 301 -33.09 -9.11 7.77
CA HIS A 301 -33.93 -8.23 8.60
C HIS A 301 -33.80 -8.58 10.08
N VAL A 302 -33.66 -7.57 10.95
CA VAL A 302 -33.42 -7.73 12.39
C VAL A 302 -34.42 -6.92 13.22
N THR A 303 -35.38 -7.59 13.86
CA THR A 303 -36.44 -6.97 14.69
C THR A 303 -36.23 -7.30 16.16
N GLY A 304 -35.53 -6.40 16.87
CA GLY A 304 -35.07 -6.64 18.24
C GLY A 304 -33.93 -7.67 18.34
N GLY A 305 -33.40 -7.87 19.55
CA GLY A 305 -32.21 -8.68 19.78
C GLY A 305 -30.94 -7.94 19.36
N SER A 306 -30.06 -8.60 18.59
CA SER A 306 -28.87 -7.97 17.98
C SER A 306 -28.31 -8.76 16.81
N ALA A 307 -27.56 -8.07 15.93
CA ALA A 307 -26.85 -8.70 14.82
C ALA A 307 -25.38 -8.24 14.73
N ALA A 308 -24.47 -9.20 14.53
CA ALA A 308 -23.05 -8.95 14.29
C ALA A 308 -22.61 -9.62 12.98
N ILE A 309 -21.98 -8.85 12.08
CA ILE A 309 -21.60 -9.28 10.74
C ILE A 309 -20.11 -8.97 10.51
N ALA A 310 -19.33 -10.00 10.18
CA ALA A 310 -17.89 -9.85 9.96
C ALA A 310 -17.41 -10.55 8.68
N GLY A 311 -16.49 -9.91 7.94
CA GLY A 311 -15.81 -10.50 6.78
C GLY A 311 -16.74 -10.94 5.64
N SER A 312 -17.98 -10.45 5.58
CA SER A 312 -19.06 -11.02 4.77
C SER A 312 -19.44 -10.12 3.59
N THR A 313 -20.04 -10.69 2.55
CA THR A 313 -20.29 -10.01 1.26
C THR A 313 -21.78 -10.04 0.89
N PHE A 314 -22.31 -8.89 0.48
CA PHE A 314 -23.69 -8.72 0.00
C PHE A 314 -23.64 -8.15 -1.42
N THR A 315 -24.12 -8.92 -2.40
CA THR A 315 -24.03 -8.59 -3.83
C THR A 315 -25.42 -8.56 -4.45
N GLY A 316 -25.81 -7.42 -5.04
CA GLY A 316 -27.05 -7.31 -5.83
C GLY A 316 -28.33 -7.65 -5.07
N CYS A 317 -28.33 -7.55 -3.73
CA CYS A 317 -29.53 -7.78 -2.93
C CYS A 317 -30.50 -6.60 -3.09
N SER A 318 -31.81 -6.85 -3.04
CA SER A 318 -32.83 -5.83 -3.28
C SER A 318 -34.02 -5.84 -2.32
N ALA A 319 -34.54 -4.65 -2.01
CA ALA A 319 -35.70 -4.49 -1.15
C ALA A 319 -36.53 -3.23 -1.44
N GLU A 320 -37.63 -3.03 -0.71
CA GLU A 320 -38.24 -1.70 -0.58
C GLU A 320 -37.45 -0.88 0.47
N GLU A 321 -37.03 -1.51 1.57
CA GLU A 321 -36.36 -0.87 2.71
C GLU A 321 -35.10 -1.66 3.11
N GLY A 322 -33.91 -1.07 3.00
CA GLY A 322 -32.65 -1.76 3.32
C GLY A 322 -32.29 -2.84 2.30
N GLY A 323 -31.70 -2.44 1.16
CA GLY A 323 -31.52 -3.32 0.00
C GLY A 323 -30.74 -4.61 0.28
N ALA A 324 -29.75 -4.57 1.17
CA ALA A 324 -29.17 -5.77 1.77
C ALA A 324 -29.70 -6.02 3.19
N ILE A 325 -29.71 -4.98 4.06
CA ILE A 325 -30.04 -5.13 5.48
C ILE A 325 -31.02 -4.07 5.94
N TYR A 326 -32.05 -4.49 6.68
CA TYR A 326 -32.86 -3.61 7.52
C TYR A 326 -32.70 -4.02 8.99
N SER A 327 -32.47 -3.06 9.88
CA SER A 327 -32.29 -3.33 11.32
C SER A 327 -33.08 -2.36 12.20
N GLU A 328 -33.94 -2.93 13.05
CA GLU A 328 -34.62 -2.24 14.15
C GLU A 328 -33.93 -2.54 15.51
N ALA A 329 -32.75 -3.16 15.46
CA ALA A 329 -31.91 -3.54 16.60
C ALA A 329 -30.44 -3.12 16.40
N PRO A 330 -29.60 -3.17 17.44
CA PRO A 330 -28.17 -2.89 17.31
C PRO A 330 -27.48 -3.80 16.29
N LEU A 331 -26.78 -3.18 15.33
CA LEU A 331 -26.12 -3.82 14.21
C LEU A 331 -24.64 -3.43 14.16
N THR A 332 -23.74 -4.42 14.21
CA THR A 332 -22.29 -4.22 14.05
C THR A 332 -21.81 -4.90 12.77
N ILE A 333 -21.05 -4.17 11.96
CA ILE A 333 -20.51 -4.59 10.66
C ILE A 333 -19.00 -4.35 10.67
N THR A 334 -18.20 -5.37 10.36
CA THR A 334 -16.73 -5.27 10.34
C THR A 334 -16.13 -6.00 9.14
N GLY A 335 -15.16 -5.40 8.44
CA GLY A 335 -14.43 -6.07 7.36
C GLY A 335 -15.31 -6.57 6.21
N SER A 336 -16.49 -5.99 6.00
CA SER A 336 -17.55 -6.55 5.14
C SER A 336 -17.80 -5.68 3.91
N THR A 337 -18.38 -6.26 2.86
CA THR A 337 -18.59 -5.60 1.56
C THR A 337 -20.06 -5.63 1.15
N PHE A 338 -20.59 -4.48 0.71
CA PHE A 338 -21.91 -4.34 0.11
C PHE A 338 -21.73 -3.77 -1.29
N SER A 339 -22.23 -4.44 -2.32
CA SER A 339 -21.98 -4.10 -3.72
C SER A 339 -23.26 -4.19 -4.55
N GLY A 340 -23.65 -3.08 -5.19
CA GLY A 340 -24.80 -3.04 -6.10
C GLY A 340 -26.15 -3.36 -5.45
N CYS A 341 -26.28 -3.16 -4.14
CA CYS A 341 -27.53 -3.42 -3.42
C CYS A 341 -28.53 -2.27 -3.64
N THR A 342 -29.83 -2.57 -3.71
CA THR A 342 -30.84 -1.60 -4.13
C THR A 342 -32.07 -1.59 -3.23
N ALA A 343 -32.54 -0.40 -2.85
CA ALA A 343 -33.83 -0.19 -2.24
C ALA A 343 -34.73 0.60 -3.20
N THR A 344 -36.02 0.27 -3.30
CA THR A 344 -37.02 1.12 -3.99
C THR A 344 -37.65 2.17 -3.06
N GLY A 345 -37.18 2.24 -1.82
CA GLY A 345 -37.52 3.22 -0.80
C GLY A 345 -36.23 3.77 -0.19
N ARG A 346 -35.79 3.26 0.97
CA ARG A 346 -34.65 3.85 1.69
C ARG A 346 -33.53 2.87 2.06
N GLY A 347 -32.31 3.37 2.09
CA GLY A 347 -31.12 2.63 2.54
C GLY A 347 -30.68 1.57 1.53
N GLY A 348 -29.96 1.98 0.49
CA GLY A 348 -29.69 1.11 -0.66
C GLY A 348 -28.88 -0.14 -0.33
N ALA A 349 -27.95 -0.06 0.61
CA ALA A 349 -27.38 -1.22 1.29
C ALA A 349 -28.07 -1.48 2.64
N ILE A 350 -28.16 -0.46 3.49
CA ILE A 350 -28.55 -0.60 4.90
C ILE A 350 -29.62 0.43 5.26
N ARG A 351 -30.70 0.00 5.91
CA ARG A 351 -31.59 0.87 6.68
C ARG A 351 -31.52 0.51 8.16
N THR A 352 -31.51 1.51 9.04
CA THR A 352 -31.57 1.33 10.49
C THR A 352 -32.54 2.29 11.18
N THR A 353 -33.09 1.86 12.31
CA THR A 353 -33.77 2.72 13.31
C THR A 353 -33.07 2.65 14.68
N SER A 354 -31.93 1.98 14.75
CA SER A 354 -31.15 1.70 15.97
C SER A 354 -29.66 1.96 15.73
N THR A 355 -28.81 1.70 16.73
CA THR A 355 -27.36 1.87 16.62
C THR A 355 -26.75 0.97 15.54
N LEU A 356 -26.05 1.59 14.60
CA LEU A 356 -25.29 0.98 13.52
C LEU A 356 -23.82 1.35 13.68
N SER A 357 -22.94 0.36 13.74
CA SER A 357 -21.48 0.57 13.74
C SER A 357 -20.84 -0.19 12.58
N ILE A 358 -20.11 0.52 11.74
CA ILE A 358 -19.45 0.04 10.53
C ILE A 358 -17.94 0.31 10.67
N THR A 359 -17.11 -0.73 10.58
CA THR A 359 -15.66 -0.61 10.71
C THR A 359 -14.92 -1.38 9.62
N ASN A 360 -13.85 -0.81 9.04
CA ASN A 360 -13.01 -1.45 8.01
C ASN A 360 -13.81 -2.06 6.84
N SER A 361 -14.92 -1.44 6.43
CA SER A 361 -15.91 -2.04 5.51
C SER A 361 -16.12 -1.18 4.26
N ILE A 362 -16.68 -1.79 3.20
CA ILE A 362 -16.92 -1.16 1.90
C ILE A 362 -18.41 -1.22 1.56
N ILE A 363 -18.99 -0.10 1.17
CA ILE A 363 -20.32 -0.03 0.54
C ILE A 363 -20.18 0.67 -0.81
N SER A 364 -20.48 -0.01 -1.91
CA SER A 364 -20.23 0.51 -3.25
C SER A 364 -21.39 0.28 -4.24
N GLY A 365 -21.64 1.27 -5.09
CA GLY A 365 -22.62 1.18 -6.18
C GLY A 365 -24.07 0.90 -5.73
N CYS A 366 -24.41 1.18 -4.48
CA CYS A 366 -25.74 0.90 -3.93
C CYS A 366 -26.70 2.07 -4.20
N SER A 367 -28.01 1.80 -4.30
CA SER A 367 -29.00 2.83 -4.66
C SER A 367 -30.29 2.79 -3.84
N ALA A 368 -30.89 3.95 -3.58
CA ALA A 368 -32.21 4.12 -2.97
C ALA A 368 -32.94 5.35 -3.54
N ASP A 369 -34.17 5.63 -3.09
CA ASP A 369 -34.72 6.98 -3.20
C ASP A 369 -33.99 7.89 -2.19
N THR A 370 -34.04 7.56 -0.89
CA THR A 370 -33.32 8.31 0.16
C THR A 370 -32.25 7.44 0.84
N GLY A 371 -31.03 7.95 1.00
CA GLY A 371 -29.93 7.21 1.63
C GLY A 371 -29.35 6.11 0.73
N GLY A 372 -28.61 6.51 -0.31
CA GLY A 372 -28.15 5.61 -1.38
C GLY A 372 -27.30 4.42 -0.91
N ALA A 373 -26.50 4.60 0.16
CA ALA A 373 -25.88 3.50 0.89
C ALA A 373 -26.62 3.18 2.19
N ILE A 374 -26.87 4.20 3.02
CA ILE A 374 -27.38 4.07 4.39
C ILE A 374 -28.56 5.03 4.61
N LEU A 375 -29.64 4.58 5.26
CA LEU A 375 -30.60 5.46 5.91
C LEU A 375 -30.72 5.18 7.42
N SER A 376 -30.73 6.22 8.25
CA SER A 376 -30.95 6.14 9.69
C SER A 376 -32.12 7.04 10.12
N ASN A 377 -33.18 6.44 10.66
CA ASN A 377 -34.28 7.16 11.33
C ASN A 377 -34.06 7.10 12.84
N GLY A 378 -33.28 8.05 13.37
CA GLY A 378 -32.79 8.07 14.75
C GLY A 378 -31.59 7.14 14.98
N GLY A 379 -31.26 6.91 16.26
CA GLY A 379 -30.12 6.08 16.66
C GLY A 379 -28.75 6.76 16.51
N THR A 380 -27.70 5.95 16.49
CA THR A 380 -26.31 6.37 16.22
C THR A 380 -25.76 5.62 15.01
N VAL A 381 -24.99 6.29 14.16
CA VAL A 381 -24.34 5.70 12.98
C VAL A 381 -22.86 6.01 13.02
N ASP A 382 -22.05 5.04 13.41
CA ASP A 382 -20.59 5.16 13.46
C ASP A 382 -19.96 4.51 12.22
N VAL A 383 -19.25 5.28 11.40
CA VAL A 383 -18.51 4.83 10.21
C VAL A 383 -17.02 5.09 10.43
N ILE A 384 -16.25 4.02 10.59
CA ILE A 384 -14.86 4.07 11.04
C ILE A 384 -13.96 3.33 10.04
N SER A 385 -12.87 3.97 9.58
CA SER A 385 -11.89 3.36 8.66
C SER A 385 -12.51 2.66 7.45
N SER A 386 -13.60 3.21 6.90
CA SER A 386 -14.47 2.54 5.92
C SER A 386 -14.66 3.39 4.65
N THR A 387 -15.13 2.76 3.57
CA THR A 387 -15.36 3.40 2.28
C THR A 387 -16.83 3.30 1.87
N ILE A 388 -17.43 4.43 1.50
CA ILE A 388 -18.73 4.47 0.81
C ILE A 388 -18.53 5.12 -0.55
N SER A 389 -18.79 4.42 -1.65
CA SER A 389 -18.41 4.92 -2.98
C SER A 389 -19.44 4.67 -4.09
N GLY A 390 -19.63 5.66 -4.97
CA GLY A 390 -20.50 5.53 -6.15
C GLY A 390 -21.95 5.18 -5.84
N CYS A 391 -22.45 5.48 -4.63
CA CYS A 391 -23.81 5.19 -4.22
C CYS A 391 -24.77 6.33 -4.60
N THR A 392 -26.03 6.01 -4.88
CA THR A 392 -26.96 6.92 -5.56
C THR A 392 -28.32 7.05 -4.85
N ALA A 393 -28.79 8.28 -4.65
CA ALA A 393 -30.12 8.59 -4.14
C ALA A 393 -30.97 9.27 -5.23
N ALA A 394 -32.20 8.82 -5.45
CA ALA A 394 -33.15 9.45 -6.36
C ALA A 394 -33.89 10.66 -5.75
N ASP A 395 -33.73 10.86 -4.44
CA ASP A 395 -34.15 12.02 -3.66
C ASP A 395 -32.90 12.64 -3.01
N SER A 396 -32.62 12.34 -1.74
CA SER A 396 -31.52 12.95 -0.97
C SER A 396 -30.62 11.95 -0.22
N GLY A 397 -29.39 12.37 0.08
CA GLY A 397 -28.41 11.58 0.84
C GLY A 397 -27.76 10.47 0.01
N GLY A 398 -26.92 10.83 -0.98
CA GLY A 398 -26.35 9.87 -1.94
C GLY A 398 -25.52 8.74 -1.31
N ALA A 399 -24.86 9.01 -0.17
CA ALA A 399 -24.31 7.99 0.72
C ALA A 399 -25.24 7.76 1.93
N ILE A 400 -25.46 8.77 2.77
CA ILE A 400 -26.16 8.65 4.05
C ILE A 400 -27.32 9.63 4.11
N GLY A 401 -28.54 9.12 4.28
CA GLY A 401 -29.72 9.90 4.65
C GLY A 401 -30.01 9.77 6.14
N SER A 402 -30.27 10.88 6.84
CA SER A 402 -30.57 10.90 8.27
C SER A 402 -31.83 11.69 8.61
N ASN A 403 -32.64 11.11 9.48
CA ASN A 403 -33.71 11.80 10.18
C ASN A 403 -33.49 11.62 11.70
N GLY A 404 -32.93 12.63 12.35
CA GLY A 404 -32.69 12.67 13.80
C GLY A 404 -31.59 11.75 14.33
N ALA A 405 -30.80 11.09 13.49
CA ALA A 405 -29.70 10.23 13.94
C ALA A 405 -28.43 11.03 14.26
N ALA A 406 -27.63 10.54 15.21
CA ALA A 406 -26.28 11.04 15.45
C ALA A 406 -25.27 10.25 14.58
N ILE A 407 -24.67 10.91 13.60
CA ILE A 407 -23.67 10.33 12.69
C ILE A 407 -22.26 10.67 13.19
N SER A 408 -21.36 9.69 13.18
CA SER A 408 -19.93 9.86 13.38
C SER A 408 -19.17 9.22 12.21
N ILE A 409 -18.27 9.97 11.57
CA ILE A 409 -17.45 9.51 10.45
C ILE A 409 -15.99 9.78 10.79
N THR A 410 -15.19 8.73 10.91
CA THR A 410 -13.80 8.81 11.38
C THR A 410 -12.87 8.03 10.45
N SER A 411 -11.77 8.62 10.01
CA SER A 411 -10.74 7.99 9.16
C SER A 411 -11.30 7.30 7.90
N SER A 412 -12.38 7.83 7.34
CA SER A 412 -13.19 7.17 6.31
C SER A 412 -13.27 7.98 5.02
N THR A 413 -13.58 7.32 3.91
CA THR A 413 -13.69 7.95 2.57
C THR A 413 -15.11 7.82 2.04
N ILE A 414 -15.71 8.94 1.63
CA ILE A 414 -16.98 8.96 0.90
C ILE A 414 -16.73 9.60 -0.48
N SER A 415 -16.93 8.84 -1.56
CA SER A 415 -16.46 9.26 -2.89
C SER A 415 -17.42 8.96 -4.05
N GLY A 416 -17.61 9.94 -4.94
CA GLY A 416 -18.44 9.79 -6.13
C GLY A 416 -19.91 9.43 -5.87
N CYS A 417 -20.40 9.61 -4.64
CA CYS A 417 -21.81 9.41 -4.30
C CYS A 417 -22.66 10.57 -4.84
N THR A 418 -23.90 10.28 -5.24
CA THR A 418 -24.76 11.27 -5.90
C THR A 418 -26.19 11.30 -5.38
N ALA A 419 -26.77 12.48 -5.23
CA ALA A 419 -28.20 12.69 -5.01
C ALA A 419 -28.82 13.51 -6.16
N THR A 420 -30.15 13.55 -6.27
CA THR A 420 -30.85 14.40 -7.26
C THR A 420 -31.41 15.69 -6.65
N ASP A 421 -31.84 15.66 -5.39
CA ASP A 421 -32.21 16.85 -4.63
C ASP A 421 -31.03 17.31 -3.75
N SER A 422 -30.90 16.80 -2.52
CA SER A 422 -29.98 17.35 -1.51
C SER A 422 -28.97 16.33 -0.96
N GLY A 423 -27.80 16.82 -0.54
CA GLY A 423 -26.80 16.02 0.18
C GLY A 423 -26.16 14.91 -0.65
N GLY A 424 -25.29 15.26 -1.59
CA GLY A 424 -24.66 14.30 -2.53
C GLY A 424 -23.89 13.16 -1.85
N ALA A 425 -23.33 13.41 -0.66
CA ALA A 425 -22.92 12.36 0.28
C ALA A 425 -23.92 12.23 1.44
N ILE A 426 -24.15 13.29 2.22
CA ILE A 426 -24.95 13.26 3.44
C ILE A 426 -26.09 14.27 3.34
N ASP A 427 -27.32 13.80 3.57
CA ASP A 427 -28.46 14.66 3.90
C ASP A 427 -28.91 14.35 5.32
N ALA A 428 -29.10 15.37 6.15
CA ALA A 428 -29.51 15.20 7.54
C ALA A 428 -30.54 16.23 8.01
N THR A 429 -31.72 15.71 8.34
CA THR A 429 -32.79 16.44 9.02
C THR A 429 -32.68 16.20 10.53
N GLY A 430 -32.29 17.22 11.29
CA GLY A 430 -31.97 17.08 12.71
C GLY A 430 -30.76 16.21 13.05
N GLY A 431 -30.55 15.97 14.35
CA GLY A 431 -29.44 15.17 14.86
C GLY A 431 -28.11 15.92 14.89
N THR A 432 -27.00 15.17 14.86
CA THR A 432 -25.63 15.73 14.86
C THR A 432 -24.74 14.91 13.94
N ILE A 433 -23.89 15.57 13.15
CA ILE A 433 -22.86 14.93 12.34
C ILE A 433 -21.49 15.33 12.89
N LEU A 434 -20.68 14.33 13.30
CA LEU A 434 -19.28 14.50 13.65
C LEU A 434 -18.40 13.86 12.55
N ILE A 435 -17.42 14.60 12.04
CA ILE A 435 -16.49 14.13 11.01
C ILE A 435 -15.07 14.41 11.49
N THR A 436 -14.19 13.41 11.45
CA THR A 436 -12.78 13.53 11.83
C THR A 436 -11.86 12.77 10.87
N GLY A 437 -10.81 13.41 10.36
CA GLY A 437 -9.75 12.73 9.61
C GLY A 437 -10.22 12.02 8.34
N SER A 438 -11.24 12.55 7.64
CA SER A 438 -12.03 11.83 6.64
C SER A 438 -12.17 12.62 5.33
N ASP A 439 -12.37 11.91 4.22
CA ASP A 439 -12.34 12.49 2.86
C ASP A 439 -13.69 12.40 2.15
N PHE A 440 -14.11 13.50 1.53
CA PHE A 440 -15.27 13.64 0.66
C PHE A 440 -14.80 14.05 -0.73
N THR A 441 -14.90 13.15 -1.72
CA THR A 441 -14.27 13.35 -3.04
C THR A 441 -15.23 13.12 -4.19
N GLY A 442 -15.50 14.17 -4.98
CA GLY A 442 -16.33 14.08 -6.19
C GLY A 442 -17.81 13.74 -5.93
N CYS A 443 -18.28 13.85 -4.69
CA CYS A 443 -19.69 13.71 -4.37
C CYS A 443 -20.50 14.85 -5.02
N SER A 444 -21.71 14.55 -5.52
CA SER A 444 -22.49 15.57 -6.23
C SER A 444 -23.99 15.48 -5.97
N THR A 445 -24.69 16.60 -6.16
CA THR A 445 -26.15 16.62 -6.15
C THR A 445 -26.71 17.49 -7.28
N GLY A 446 -28.00 17.35 -7.57
CA GLY A 446 -28.74 18.28 -8.41
C GLY A 446 -28.89 19.65 -7.73
N MET A 447 -29.58 19.69 -6.59
CA MET A 447 -29.91 20.94 -5.88
C MET A 447 -28.81 21.33 -4.88
N ASP A 448 -28.96 21.04 -3.58
CA ASP A 448 -28.24 21.71 -2.49
C ASP A 448 -27.32 20.76 -1.68
N GLY A 449 -26.09 21.19 -1.40
CA GLY A 449 -25.14 20.41 -0.60
C GLY A 449 -24.45 19.28 -1.39
N GLY A 450 -23.47 19.61 -2.23
CA GLY A 450 -22.81 18.62 -3.10
C GLY A 450 -22.07 17.50 -2.34
N ALA A 451 -21.61 17.75 -1.12
CA ALA A 451 -21.30 16.70 -0.15
C ALA A 451 -22.34 16.62 0.97
N ILE A 452 -22.60 17.71 1.71
CA ILE A 452 -23.42 17.70 2.93
C ILE A 452 -24.54 18.73 2.82
N ALA A 453 -25.78 18.33 3.13
CA ALA A 453 -26.92 19.21 3.37
C ALA A 453 -27.46 19.02 4.80
N ILE A 454 -27.81 20.13 5.48
CA ILE A 454 -28.40 20.13 6.83
C ILE A 454 -29.52 21.17 7.00
N ASP A 455 -30.46 20.87 7.90
CA ASP A 455 -31.60 21.74 8.25
C ASP A 455 -31.39 22.57 9.55
N THR A 456 -32.42 23.35 9.91
CA THR A 456 -32.46 24.22 11.12
C THR A 456 -32.30 23.51 12.47
N THR A 457 -32.34 22.18 12.49
CA THR A 457 -32.28 21.37 13.72
C THR A 457 -31.05 20.48 13.82
N CYS A 458 -30.18 20.48 12.80
CA CYS A 458 -28.97 19.68 12.74
C CYS A 458 -27.70 20.51 13.05
N ALA A 459 -26.64 19.83 13.51
CA ALA A 459 -25.32 20.42 13.71
C ALA A 459 -24.21 19.53 13.13
N VAL A 460 -23.39 20.08 12.23
CA VAL A 460 -22.15 19.48 11.70
C VAL A 460 -20.96 20.01 12.50
N THR A 461 -20.06 19.11 12.89
CA THR A 461 -18.70 19.42 13.34
C THR A 461 -17.72 18.58 12.53
N ALA A 462 -16.88 19.22 11.71
CA ALA A 462 -15.87 18.57 10.89
C ALA A 462 -14.46 19.03 11.27
N ALA A 463 -13.53 18.09 11.43
CA ALA A 463 -12.13 18.34 11.75
C ALA A 463 -11.20 17.46 10.92
N ASP A 464 -10.03 17.95 10.52
CA ASP A 464 -9.07 17.18 9.71
C ASP A 464 -9.75 16.56 8.46
N THR A 465 -10.67 17.29 7.83
CA THR A 465 -11.61 16.74 6.82
C THR A 465 -11.33 17.32 5.45
N THR A 466 -11.24 16.48 4.41
CA THR A 466 -11.02 16.91 3.02
C THR A 466 -12.35 16.95 2.27
N PHE A 467 -12.61 18.05 1.55
CA PHE A 467 -13.69 18.17 0.56
C PHE A 467 -13.04 18.53 -0.79
N THR A 468 -13.09 17.61 -1.76
CA THR A 468 -12.42 17.78 -3.06
C THR A 468 -13.39 17.55 -4.22
N GLY A 469 -13.56 18.56 -5.07
CA GLY A 469 -14.36 18.45 -6.30
C GLY A 469 -15.86 18.18 -6.08
N CYS A 470 -16.38 18.43 -4.88
CA CYS A 470 -17.80 18.25 -4.57
C CYS A 470 -18.67 19.25 -5.34
N LEU A 471 -19.84 18.82 -5.85
CA LEU A 471 -20.61 19.58 -6.85
C LEU A 471 -22.10 19.70 -6.50
N ALA A 472 -22.62 20.92 -6.41
CA ALA A 472 -24.06 21.22 -6.47
C ALA A 472 -24.40 21.67 -7.89
N THR A 473 -25.14 20.89 -8.67
CA THR A 473 -25.22 21.06 -10.14
C THR A 473 -26.02 22.29 -10.56
N VAL A 474 -27.14 22.59 -9.90
CA VAL A 474 -27.97 23.79 -10.14
C VAL A 474 -28.24 24.62 -8.88
N GLY A 475 -28.12 24.04 -7.68
CA GLY A 475 -28.30 24.74 -6.42
C GLY A 475 -26.99 25.28 -5.82
N ASN A 476 -26.87 25.16 -4.51
CA ASN A 476 -26.01 25.94 -3.64
C ASN A 476 -25.16 25.05 -2.72
N GLY A 477 -24.01 25.54 -2.25
CA GLY A 477 -23.17 24.80 -1.27
C GLY A 477 -22.50 23.57 -1.88
N GLY A 478 -21.53 23.77 -2.77
CA GLY A 478 -20.91 22.68 -3.53
C GLY A 478 -20.22 21.61 -2.66
N ALA A 479 -19.72 21.98 -1.48
CA ALA A 479 -19.39 21.03 -0.42
C ALA A 479 -20.50 20.97 0.64
N ILE A 480 -20.84 22.09 1.29
CA ILE A 480 -21.77 22.14 2.43
C ILE A 480 -22.88 23.17 2.20
N PHE A 481 -24.13 22.72 2.31
CA PHE A 481 -25.31 23.57 2.44
C PHE A 481 -25.79 23.57 3.89
N ASN A 482 -25.83 24.75 4.52
CA ASN A 482 -26.39 24.94 5.85
C ASN A 482 -27.73 25.70 5.78
N GLY A 483 -28.83 24.94 5.74
CA GLY A 483 -30.22 25.40 5.73
C GLY A 483 -30.71 25.88 7.10
N GLY A 484 -29.94 26.72 7.79
CA GLY A 484 -30.31 27.32 9.07
C GLY A 484 -29.84 26.58 10.33
N GLY A 485 -29.10 25.49 10.19
CA GLY A 485 -28.48 24.75 11.30
C GLY A 485 -27.13 25.32 11.73
N THR A 486 -26.27 24.48 12.30
CA THR A 486 -24.89 24.85 12.69
C THR A 486 -23.85 24.04 11.91
N ALA A 487 -22.86 24.69 11.31
CA ALA A 487 -21.74 24.05 10.62
C ALA A 487 -20.40 24.57 11.16
N THR A 488 -19.72 23.78 11.98
CA THR A 488 -18.37 24.07 12.49
C THR A 488 -17.34 23.22 11.74
N VAL A 489 -16.33 23.84 11.15
CA VAL A 489 -15.27 23.17 10.40
C VAL A 489 -13.90 23.73 10.85
N THR A 490 -12.95 22.85 11.18
CA THR A 490 -11.61 23.29 11.61
C THR A 490 -10.50 22.42 11.06
N ARG A 491 -9.39 23.03 10.64
CA ARG A 491 -8.18 22.29 10.17
C ARG A 491 -8.51 21.34 9.01
N SER A 492 -9.35 21.81 8.09
CA SER A 492 -9.92 21.04 6.98
C SER A 492 -9.50 21.63 5.63
N THR A 493 -9.81 20.93 4.55
CA THR A 493 -9.44 21.35 3.18
C THR A 493 -10.67 21.40 2.28
N PHE A 494 -10.86 22.51 1.56
CA PHE A 494 -11.86 22.67 0.51
C PHE A 494 -11.14 22.97 -0.81
N THR A 495 -11.15 22.04 -1.75
CA THR A 495 -10.42 22.17 -3.02
C THR A 495 -11.33 21.89 -4.21
N GLY A 496 -11.51 22.89 -5.09
CA GLY A 496 -12.20 22.73 -6.36
C GLY A 496 -13.69 22.39 -6.27
N CYS A 497 -14.33 22.58 -5.11
CA CYS A 497 -15.77 22.38 -4.96
C CYS A 497 -16.54 23.44 -5.77
N SER A 498 -17.69 23.06 -6.33
CA SER A 498 -18.44 23.96 -7.22
C SER A 498 -19.96 23.95 -7.01
N ALA A 499 -20.62 25.08 -7.27
CA ALA A 499 -22.08 25.20 -7.21
C ALA A 499 -22.66 25.96 -8.41
N GLY A 500 -23.77 25.45 -8.96
CA GLY A 500 -24.47 26.01 -10.12
C GLY A 500 -25.07 27.40 -9.87
N ASN A 501 -25.39 27.73 -8.62
CA ASN A 501 -25.87 29.05 -8.21
C ASN A 501 -24.85 29.81 -7.35
N VAL A 502 -24.79 29.55 -6.03
CA VAL A 502 -23.95 30.32 -5.09
C VAL A 502 -23.33 29.46 -3.97
N GLY A 503 -22.17 29.88 -3.45
CA GLY A 503 -21.46 29.16 -2.38
C GLY A 503 -20.78 27.89 -2.90
N GLY A 504 -19.76 28.06 -3.75
CA GLY A 504 -19.03 26.95 -4.39
C GLY A 504 -18.47 25.87 -3.46
N ALA A 505 -18.06 26.24 -2.24
CA ALA A 505 -17.81 25.30 -1.15
C ALA A 505 -18.95 25.36 -0.13
N ILE A 506 -19.24 26.52 0.46
CA ILE A 506 -20.21 26.63 1.56
C ILE A 506 -21.28 27.69 1.29
N TYR A 507 -22.54 27.31 1.51
CA TYR A 507 -23.70 28.19 1.52
C TYR A 507 -24.39 28.16 2.87
N ASN A 508 -24.38 29.28 3.61
CA ASN A 508 -24.99 29.44 4.92
C ASN A 508 -26.23 30.34 4.85
N THR A 509 -27.41 29.84 5.25
CA THR A 509 -28.67 30.58 5.08
C THR A 509 -29.67 30.41 6.23
N TRP A 510 -30.86 31.01 6.09
CA TRP A 510 -32.04 30.90 6.97
C TRP A 510 -31.81 31.13 8.47
N GLY A 511 -30.76 31.87 8.85
CA GLY A 511 -30.40 32.13 10.25
C GLY A 511 -29.29 31.22 10.79
N GLY A 512 -28.72 30.38 9.94
CA GLY A 512 -27.70 29.40 10.31
C GLY A 512 -26.39 30.01 10.77
N THR A 513 -25.65 29.24 11.56
CA THR A 513 -24.32 29.60 12.06
C THR A 513 -23.27 28.73 11.38
N ALA A 514 -22.33 29.36 10.67
CA ALA A 514 -21.16 28.72 10.12
C ALA A 514 -19.87 29.23 10.78
N ALA A 515 -18.94 28.33 11.08
CA ALA A 515 -17.61 28.63 11.57
C ALA A 515 -16.60 27.77 10.80
N VAL A 516 -15.63 28.39 10.12
CA VAL A 516 -14.57 27.69 9.36
C VAL A 516 -13.24 28.30 9.76
N HIS A 517 -12.33 27.54 10.39
CA HIS A 517 -11.05 28.07 10.88
C HIS A 517 -9.85 27.17 10.54
N TYR A 518 -8.66 27.76 10.45
CA TYR A 518 -7.37 27.05 10.28
C TYR A 518 -7.32 26.12 9.05
N SER A 519 -8.15 26.41 8.03
CA SER A 519 -8.46 25.51 6.91
C SER A 519 -7.83 26.00 5.60
N HIS A 520 -7.58 25.05 4.68
CA HIS A 520 -7.15 25.30 3.30
C HIS A 520 -8.37 25.53 2.41
N ILE A 521 -8.41 26.64 1.67
CA ILE A 521 -9.53 27.01 0.81
C ILE A 521 -8.97 27.38 -0.57
N TYR A 522 -9.16 26.51 -1.57
CA TYR A 522 -8.59 26.68 -2.90
C TYR A 522 -9.54 26.32 -4.07
N GLN A 523 -9.54 27.14 -5.12
CA GLN A 523 -10.30 26.94 -6.37
C GLN A 523 -11.83 26.66 -6.23
N ASN A 524 -12.45 27.01 -5.11
CA ASN A 524 -13.89 26.79 -4.90
C ASN A 524 -14.72 27.85 -5.64
N THR A 525 -15.65 27.43 -6.50
CA THR A 525 -16.28 28.29 -7.54
C THR A 525 -17.80 28.18 -7.57
N ALA A 526 -18.51 29.25 -7.91
CA ALA A 526 -19.93 29.14 -8.27
C ALA A 526 -20.31 30.23 -9.29
N ALA A 527 -21.39 29.99 -10.03
CA ALA A 527 -21.69 30.78 -11.24
C ALA A 527 -22.28 32.17 -10.94
N GLY A 528 -23.03 32.34 -9.84
CA GLY A 528 -23.69 33.59 -9.45
C GLY A 528 -23.00 34.38 -8.34
N ALA A 529 -22.20 33.72 -7.49
CA ALA A 529 -21.45 34.30 -6.38
C ALA A 529 -20.24 33.41 -6.05
N PRO A 530 -19.21 33.89 -5.32
CA PRO A 530 -17.99 33.11 -5.08
C PRO A 530 -18.17 31.93 -4.10
N GLY A 531 -17.05 31.27 -3.78
CA GLY A 531 -16.98 29.99 -3.07
C GLY A 531 -17.67 29.93 -1.69
N PHE A 532 -17.74 31.03 -0.96
CA PHE A 532 -18.28 31.08 0.40
C PHE A 532 -19.40 32.11 0.49
N TYR A 533 -20.61 31.71 0.88
CA TYR A 533 -21.79 32.57 0.92
C TYR A 533 -22.47 32.55 2.29
N CYS A 534 -22.89 33.71 2.78
CA CYS A 534 -23.75 33.88 3.94
C CYS A 534 -24.97 34.76 3.58
N SER A 535 -26.18 34.36 3.98
CA SER A 535 -27.37 35.22 3.80
C SER A 535 -27.48 36.25 4.93
N GLY A 536 -28.09 37.40 4.67
CA GLY A 536 -28.07 38.57 5.57
C GLY A 536 -28.74 38.42 6.94
N SER A 537 -29.41 37.29 7.22
CA SER A 537 -29.97 36.93 8.53
C SER A 537 -29.11 35.93 9.32
N SER A 538 -28.00 35.47 8.74
CA SER A 538 -27.21 34.31 9.17
C SER A 538 -25.80 34.77 9.61
N VAL A 539 -25.07 33.91 10.32
CA VAL A 539 -23.74 34.24 10.88
C VAL A 539 -22.68 33.34 10.25
N PHE A 540 -21.60 33.91 9.72
CA PHE A 540 -20.45 33.15 9.20
C PHE A 540 -19.14 33.75 9.73
N SER A 541 -18.42 32.97 10.54
CA SER A 541 -17.06 33.21 11.03
C SER A 541 -16.07 32.36 10.22
N ALA A 542 -15.03 32.96 9.66
CA ALA A 542 -14.17 32.40 8.62
C ALA A 542 -12.70 32.86 8.71
N GLU A 543 -12.26 33.21 9.93
CA GLU A 543 -10.94 33.77 10.24
C GLU A 543 -9.81 32.72 10.23
N ASN A 544 -8.57 33.16 10.08
CA ASN A 544 -7.34 32.35 10.10
C ASN A 544 -7.37 31.14 9.13
N ASN A 545 -8.01 31.28 7.97
CA ASN A 545 -7.93 30.34 6.85
C ASN A 545 -6.93 30.80 5.80
N TRP A 546 -6.39 29.84 5.03
CA TRP A 546 -5.59 30.12 3.84
C TRP A 546 -6.46 30.08 2.59
N TRP A 547 -6.60 31.22 1.91
CA TRP A 547 -7.49 31.40 0.74
C TRP A 547 -6.77 31.28 -0.61
N GLY A 548 -5.58 30.68 -0.63
CA GLY A 548 -4.74 30.59 -1.84
C GLY A 548 -4.15 31.92 -2.33
N THR A 549 -4.28 33.02 -1.58
CA THR A 549 -3.69 34.31 -1.92
C THR A 549 -3.51 35.26 -0.72
N ASN A 550 -2.45 36.07 -0.78
CA ASN A 550 -2.18 37.16 0.17
C ASN A 550 -3.11 38.36 -0.03
N ALA A 551 -3.84 38.45 -1.15
CA ALA A 551 -4.81 39.52 -1.42
C ALA A 551 -6.08 39.43 -0.56
N GLY A 552 -6.28 38.32 0.16
CA GLY A 552 -7.34 38.13 1.14
C GLY A 552 -8.67 37.62 0.59
N PRO A 553 -9.65 37.40 1.49
CA PRO A 553 -10.86 36.62 1.21
C PRO A 553 -11.89 37.34 0.33
N ALA A 554 -11.72 38.64 0.04
CA ALA A 554 -12.76 39.48 -0.55
C ALA A 554 -13.27 39.04 -1.94
N ALA A 555 -12.48 38.29 -2.71
CA ALA A 555 -12.89 37.70 -3.99
C ALA A 555 -13.62 36.35 -3.84
N PHE A 556 -13.59 35.75 -2.65
CA PHE A 556 -14.03 34.38 -2.37
C PHE A 556 -15.27 34.30 -1.47
N ILE A 557 -15.63 35.41 -0.79
CA ILE A 557 -16.76 35.51 0.14
C ILE A 557 -17.91 36.35 -0.41
N SER A 558 -19.14 36.12 0.09
CA SER A 558 -20.32 36.91 -0.22
C SER A 558 -21.28 36.99 0.97
N GLY A 559 -21.85 38.17 1.21
CA GLY A 559 -22.69 38.44 2.39
C GLY A 559 -21.87 38.66 3.68
N PRO A 560 -22.50 38.59 4.88
CA PRO A 560 -21.82 38.80 6.15
C PRO A 560 -20.96 37.58 6.53
N VAL A 561 -19.73 37.56 6.02
CA VAL A 561 -18.68 36.60 6.38
C VAL A 561 -17.52 37.33 7.05
N ALA A 562 -17.26 37.04 8.32
CA ALA A 562 -16.12 37.57 9.07
C ALA A 562 -14.89 36.71 8.78
N ALA A 563 -14.10 37.10 7.78
CA ALA A 563 -12.93 36.35 7.30
C ALA A 563 -11.58 37.04 7.60
N ASP A 564 -11.59 38.02 8.50
CA ASP A 564 -10.44 38.84 8.88
C ASP A 564 -10.13 38.62 10.39
N PRO A 565 -8.89 38.29 10.79
CA PRO A 565 -7.71 38.14 9.94
C PRO A 565 -7.70 36.83 9.14
N TRP A 566 -6.95 36.78 8.03
CA TRP A 566 -6.73 35.57 7.19
C TRP A 566 -5.24 35.19 7.16
N LEU A 567 -4.89 33.95 6.81
CA LEU A 567 -3.48 33.52 6.74
C LEU A 567 -2.78 34.10 5.52
N VAL A 568 -1.50 34.46 5.69
CA VAL A 568 -0.68 35.09 4.66
C VAL A 568 0.55 34.22 4.39
N LEU A 569 0.85 33.97 3.11
CA LEU A 569 2.10 33.31 2.71
C LEU A 569 3.27 34.29 2.90
N GLY A 570 4.19 33.95 3.79
CA GLY A 570 5.48 34.59 3.98
C GLY A 570 6.63 33.79 3.36
N ILE A 571 7.80 34.43 3.23
CA ILE A 571 9.06 33.78 2.84
C ILE A 571 10.21 34.37 3.66
N THR A 572 11.15 33.51 4.08
CA THR A 572 12.31 33.87 4.89
C THR A 572 13.56 33.15 4.39
N ALA A 573 14.74 33.67 4.74
CA ALA A 573 16.04 33.08 4.41
C ALA A 573 16.91 33.04 5.68
N ASP A 574 17.56 31.90 5.93
CA ASP A 574 18.33 31.63 7.14
C ASP A 574 19.60 30.83 6.82
N PRO A 575 20.81 31.46 6.85
CA PRO A 575 21.06 32.86 7.16
C PRO A 575 20.50 33.84 6.12
N ALA A 576 20.06 35.02 6.56
CA ALA A 576 19.50 36.08 5.71
C ALA A 576 20.54 36.82 4.82
N SER A 577 21.80 36.40 4.87
CA SER A 577 22.88 36.80 3.94
C SER A 577 24.02 35.78 4.05
N ILE A 578 24.64 35.42 2.94
CA ILE A 578 25.70 34.39 2.87
C ILE A 578 26.88 34.85 1.99
N ASP A 579 27.90 34.01 1.81
CA ASP A 579 28.90 34.17 0.75
C ASP A 579 28.89 32.96 -0.20
N THR A 580 29.72 32.97 -1.25
CA THR A 580 29.78 31.86 -2.24
C THR A 580 30.34 30.53 -1.72
N ALA A 581 30.67 30.42 -0.42
CA ALA A 581 30.98 29.16 0.24
C ALA A 581 29.90 28.69 1.24
N GLY A 582 28.90 29.53 1.52
CA GLY A 582 27.76 29.23 2.38
C GLY A 582 26.51 28.78 1.60
N THR A 583 25.47 28.39 2.35
CA THR A 583 24.13 28.06 1.86
C THR A 583 23.09 28.70 2.78
N SER A 584 21.88 28.96 2.28
CA SER A 584 20.77 29.51 3.07
C SER A 584 19.53 28.63 2.94
N ALA A 585 18.87 28.35 4.06
CA ALA A 585 17.57 27.70 4.09
C ALA A 585 16.48 28.73 3.76
N ILE A 586 15.80 28.55 2.63
CA ILE A 586 14.69 29.39 2.18
C ILE A 586 13.40 28.72 2.58
N ARG A 587 12.60 29.38 3.42
CA ARG A 587 11.37 28.83 4.01
C ARG A 587 10.16 29.66 3.62
N THR A 588 9.21 29.06 2.93
CA THR A 588 7.84 29.60 2.85
C THR A 588 7.06 29.23 4.11
N ASN A 589 6.17 30.10 4.56
CA ASN A 589 5.39 29.87 5.77
C ASN A 589 3.97 30.44 5.69
N LEU A 590 3.01 29.71 6.24
CA LEU A 590 1.62 30.13 6.49
C LEU A 590 1.38 30.38 8.00
N THR A 591 2.45 30.65 8.75
CA THR A 591 2.45 30.72 10.23
C THR A 591 2.02 32.07 10.79
N PHE A 592 1.60 33.01 9.94
CA PHE A 592 1.13 34.35 10.30
C PHE A 592 -0.15 34.71 9.54
N ASN A 593 -0.93 35.60 10.14
CA ASN A 593 -2.15 36.15 9.56
C ASN A 593 -1.99 37.62 9.13
N SER A 594 -3.06 38.23 8.62
CA SER A 594 -3.08 39.61 8.10
C SER A 594 -2.80 40.71 9.13
N ASP A 595 -2.75 40.39 10.43
CA ASP A 595 -2.32 41.30 11.51
C ASP A 595 -0.81 41.16 11.85
N ASP A 596 -0.03 40.41 11.06
CA ASP A 596 1.34 39.94 11.37
C ASP A 596 1.43 39.09 12.65
N LEU A 597 0.31 38.48 13.07
CA LEU A 597 0.22 37.64 14.28
C LEU A 597 0.18 36.15 13.94
N PRO A 598 0.74 35.26 14.79
CA PRO A 598 0.47 33.83 14.69
C PRO A 598 -1.03 33.55 14.88
N PRO A 599 -1.62 32.63 14.10
CA PRO A 599 -3.03 32.29 14.26
C PRO A 599 -3.33 31.72 15.64
N GLY A 600 -4.54 32.01 16.14
CA GLY A 600 -5.05 31.47 17.39
C GLY A 600 -5.08 29.93 17.40
N GLY A 601 -5.11 29.32 18.58
CA GLY A 601 -5.21 27.86 18.71
C GLY A 601 -3.96 27.05 18.33
N GLY A 602 -3.03 27.59 17.54
CA GLY A 602 -1.76 26.95 17.19
C GLY A 602 -1.84 25.95 16.03
N TYR A 603 -2.78 26.14 15.10
CA TYR A 603 -2.94 25.29 13.92
C TYR A 603 -2.88 26.10 12.62
N VAL A 604 -2.34 25.47 11.58
CA VAL A 604 -2.14 26.04 10.24
C VAL A 604 -2.36 24.95 9.17
N PRO A 605 -2.76 25.31 7.94
CA PRO A 605 -2.89 24.37 6.84
C PRO A 605 -1.58 23.69 6.45
N ASP A 606 -1.63 22.36 6.31
CA ASP A 606 -0.51 21.46 6.07
C ASP A 606 -0.74 20.55 4.87
N ALA A 607 0.31 19.87 4.42
CA ALA A 607 0.32 19.02 3.22
C ALA A 607 -0.10 19.78 1.94
N ILE A 608 0.26 21.07 1.84
CA ILE A 608 0.11 21.87 0.62
C ILE A 608 1.45 21.90 -0.13
N SER A 609 1.42 21.66 -1.44
CA SER A 609 2.63 21.69 -2.28
C SER A 609 3.13 23.13 -2.47
N ASN A 610 4.41 23.34 -2.22
CA ASN A 610 5.14 24.55 -2.49
C ASN A 610 6.20 24.32 -3.58
N THR A 611 6.41 25.30 -4.46
CA THR A 611 7.43 25.25 -5.52
C THR A 611 8.39 26.43 -5.44
N TYR A 612 9.68 26.15 -5.64
CA TYR A 612 10.77 27.12 -5.54
C TYR A 612 11.45 27.38 -6.88
N ALA A 613 11.87 28.62 -7.12
CA ALA A 613 12.61 28.99 -8.32
C ALA A 613 13.60 30.14 -8.08
N MET A 614 14.67 30.15 -8.88
CA MET A 614 15.53 31.32 -9.06
C MET A 614 14.86 32.30 -10.03
N ILE A 615 14.68 33.55 -9.61
CA ILE A 615 14.10 34.63 -10.45
C ILE A 615 15.21 35.52 -11.02
N SER A 616 16.27 35.79 -10.25
CA SER A 616 17.46 36.49 -10.70
C SER A 616 18.71 36.09 -9.92
N GLY A 617 19.88 36.35 -10.52
CA GLY A 617 21.18 35.96 -9.99
C GLY A 617 21.51 34.48 -10.19
N SER A 618 22.65 34.03 -9.67
CA SER A 618 23.24 32.73 -9.96
C SER A 618 23.32 31.81 -8.74
N GLY A 619 22.87 30.57 -8.93
CA GLY A 619 22.83 29.54 -7.91
C GLY A 619 21.81 28.44 -8.26
N SER A 620 21.46 27.64 -7.26
CA SER A 620 20.40 26.64 -7.33
C SER A 620 19.62 26.59 -6.02
N VAL A 621 18.35 26.18 -6.11
CA VAL A 621 17.52 25.76 -4.96
C VAL A 621 17.27 24.26 -5.05
N SER A 622 17.37 23.55 -3.92
CA SER A 622 17.11 22.11 -3.86
C SER A 622 16.52 21.71 -2.49
N PRO A 623 15.37 21.01 -2.44
CA PRO A 623 14.55 20.57 -3.58
C PRO A 623 13.82 21.74 -4.30
N LEU A 624 13.34 21.50 -5.52
CA LEU A 624 12.51 22.47 -6.27
C LEU A 624 11.04 22.47 -5.81
N THR A 625 10.62 21.43 -5.11
CA THR A 625 9.25 21.24 -4.60
C THR A 625 9.34 20.61 -3.23
N ASP A 626 8.56 21.12 -2.28
CA ASP A 626 8.44 20.60 -0.91
C ASP A 626 6.99 20.81 -0.42
N TRP A 627 6.60 20.20 0.69
CA TRP A 627 5.23 20.24 1.21
C TRP A 627 5.18 20.91 2.59
N THR A 628 4.11 21.66 2.89
CA THR A 628 3.99 22.31 4.20
C THR A 628 3.85 21.30 5.35
N VAL A 629 4.66 21.50 6.39
CA VAL A 629 4.65 20.76 7.66
C VAL A 629 4.70 21.77 8.81
N ASN A 630 3.68 21.80 9.67
CA ASN A 630 3.37 22.90 10.58
C ASN A 630 3.35 24.28 9.89
N GLY A 631 2.78 24.32 8.68
CA GLY A 631 2.63 25.51 7.84
C GLY A 631 3.91 25.98 7.15
N VAL A 632 5.00 25.22 7.22
CA VAL A 632 6.33 25.60 6.68
C VAL A 632 6.82 24.56 5.67
N ALA A 633 7.36 25.02 4.54
CA ALA A 633 8.15 24.20 3.61
C ALA A 633 9.56 24.80 3.48
N GLU A 634 10.56 24.02 3.05
CA GLU A 634 11.98 24.44 3.01
C GLU A 634 12.69 24.04 1.70
N THR A 635 13.62 24.87 1.24
CA THR A 635 14.64 24.51 0.25
C THR A 635 16.00 25.06 0.64
N THR A 636 17.08 24.39 0.25
CA THR A 636 18.44 24.92 0.41
C THR A 636 18.85 25.69 -0.84
N PHE A 637 19.13 26.98 -0.70
CA PHE A 637 19.81 27.78 -1.71
C PHE A 637 21.33 27.62 -1.64
N THR A 638 21.94 27.35 -2.80
CA THR A 638 23.39 27.29 -3.00
C THR A 638 23.80 28.32 -4.07
N PRO A 639 24.64 29.33 -3.73
CA PRO A 639 25.07 30.37 -4.67
C PRO A 639 26.14 29.90 -5.68
N VAL A 640 26.33 30.68 -6.74
CA VAL A 640 27.39 30.48 -7.74
C VAL A 640 28.35 31.68 -7.83
N TYR A 641 27.84 32.91 -7.84
CA TYR A 641 28.63 34.15 -7.74
C TYR A 641 28.13 35.06 -6.61
N GLY A 642 28.97 36.01 -6.18
CA GLY A 642 28.63 37.01 -5.17
C GLY A 642 27.78 38.14 -5.73
N GLU A 643 26.46 38.01 -5.67
CA GLU A 643 25.47 39.00 -6.08
C GLU A 643 24.21 38.93 -5.20
N THR A 644 23.31 39.92 -5.27
CA THR A 644 21.97 39.75 -4.69
C THR A 644 21.15 38.87 -5.61
N VAL A 645 20.68 37.73 -5.11
CA VAL A 645 19.78 36.82 -5.84
C VAL A 645 18.33 37.06 -5.42
N ASN A 646 17.39 36.89 -6.34
CA ASN A 646 15.95 36.86 -6.02
C ASN A 646 15.43 35.44 -6.14
N ILE A 647 14.83 34.93 -5.07
CA ILE A 647 14.30 33.56 -4.96
C ILE A 647 12.82 33.64 -4.68
N SER A 648 12.03 32.84 -5.40
CA SER A 648 10.58 32.74 -5.19
C SER A 648 10.17 31.42 -4.54
N GLY A 649 9.14 31.46 -3.69
CA GLY A 649 8.34 30.32 -3.28
C GLY A 649 6.89 30.51 -3.70
N THR A 650 6.20 29.45 -4.16
CA THR A 650 4.82 29.51 -4.68
C THR A 650 3.97 28.37 -4.11
N VAL A 651 2.94 28.76 -3.35
CA VAL A 651 1.89 27.88 -2.81
C VAL A 651 0.56 28.28 -3.47
N ASP A 652 -0.22 27.33 -3.97
CA ASP A 652 -1.53 27.57 -4.62
C ASP A 652 -1.53 28.57 -5.81
N GLY A 653 -0.36 28.92 -6.34
CA GLY A 653 -0.20 29.98 -7.33
C GLY A 653 -0.01 31.38 -6.75
N GLN A 654 -0.09 31.56 -5.43
CA GLN A 654 0.46 32.74 -4.76
C GLN A 654 1.98 32.60 -4.69
N THR A 655 2.69 33.40 -5.48
CA THR A 655 4.14 33.54 -5.37
C THR A 655 4.52 34.62 -4.35
N VAL A 656 5.58 34.37 -3.60
CA VAL A 656 6.29 35.32 -2.74
C VAL A 656 7.79 35.29 -3.05
N TYR A 657 8.49 36.39 -2.79
CA TYR A 657 9.86 36.61 -3.22
C TYR A 657 10.75 37.08 -2.07
N ILE A 658 12.02 36.66 -2.08
CA ILE A 658 13.04 37.18 -1.17
C ILE A 658 14.31 37.56 -1.95
N ASP A 659 14.82 38.76 -1.68
CA ASP A 659 16.14 39.21 -2.10
C ASP A 659 17.16 38.75 -1.06
N LEU A 660 18.08 37.84 -1.44
CA LEU A 660 19.14 37.32 -0.59
C LEU A 660 20.50 37.88 -1.02
N PRO A 661 21.17 38.71 -0.21
CA PRO A 661 22.53 39.18 -0.50
C PRO A 661 23.56 38.05 -0.38
N VAL A 662 24.29 37.77 -1.47
CA VAL A 662 25.46 36.88 -1.48
C VAL A 662 26.73 37.72 -1.64
N ALA A 663 27.65 37.62 -0.69
CA ALA A 663 28.99 38.17 -0.83
C ALA A 663 29.88 37.25 -1.68
N GLN A 664 30.85 37.81 -2.41
CA GLN A 664 31.87 36.96 -3.03
C GLN A 664 32.73 36.30 -1.94
N GLY A 665 32.79 34.97 -1.92
CA GLY A 665 33.68 34.25 -1.03
C GLY A 665 35.15 34.51 -1.38
N ALA A 666 36.04 34.38 -0.41
CA ALA A 666 37.48 34.40 -0.70
C ALA A 666 37.82 33.29 -1.71
N PRO A 667 38.65 33.55 -2.75
CA PRO A 667 39.05 32.50 -3.68
C PRO A 667 39.85 31.41 -2.95
N ALA A 668 39.83 30.20 -3.49
CA ALA A 668 40.76 29.14 -3.12
C ALA A 668 41.30 28.47 -4.38
N ILE A 669 42.48 27.86 -4.31
CA ILE A 669 43.12 27.15 -5.42
C ILE A 669 43.42 25.73 -4.95
N THR A 670 43.04 24.73 -5.74
CA THR A 670 43.20 23.30 -5.42
C THR A 670 44.18 22.58 -6.35
N GLY A 671 44.47 23.14 -7.54
CA GLY A 671 45.47 22.60 -8.45
C GLY A 671 45.63 23.41 -9.74
N ILE A 672 46.65 23.09 -10.53
CA ILE A 672 46.94 23.76 -11.81
C ILE A 672 47.37 22.72 -12.86
N THR A 673 46.84 22.83 -14.08
CA THR A 673 47.09 21.88 -15.18
C THR A 673 47.40 22.63 -16.48
N PRO A 674 48.54 22.37 -17.14
CA PRO A 674 49.70 21.64 -16.61
C PRO A 674 50.35 22.34 -15.42
N ASN A 675 50.95 21.59 -14.50
CA ASN A 675 51.69 22.11 -13.34
C ASN A 675 53.19 22.32 -13.63
N THR A 676 53.64 22.12 -14.86
CA THR A 676 55.02 22.32 -15.29
C THR A 676 55.08 23.00 -16.65
N GLY A 677 56.11 23.80 -16.92
CA GLY A 677 56.33 24.38 -18.24
C GLY A 677 57.77 24.79 -18.51
N VAL A 678 58.19 24.64 -19.77
CA VAL A 678 59.55 24.93 -20.23
C VAL A 678 59.73 26.43 -20.47
N ASN A 679 60.83 27.00 -19.97
CA ASN A 679 61.08 28.45 -20.01
C ASN A 679 61.46 29.04 -21.39
N SER A 680 61.15 28.35 -22.49
CA SER A 680 61.36 28.82 -23.86
C SER A 680 60.20 29.65 -24.42
N THR A 681 58.96 29.41 -23.95
CA THR A 681 57.73 30.01 -24.48
C THR A 681 56.71 30.25 -23.37
N GLY A 682 55.65 31.01 -23.64
CA GLY A 682 54.46 30.98 -22.79
C GLY A 682 53.77 29.61 -22.84
N ILE A 683 53.01 29.28 -21.79
CA ILE A 683 52.28 28.01 -21.66
C ILE A 683 50.80 28.26 -21.34
N ALA A 684 49.91 27.53 -22.03
CA ALA A 684 48.47 27.58 -21.77
C ALA A 684 48.11 26.67 -20.58
N ILE A 685 47.42 27.24 -19.60
CA ILE A 685 46.83 26.56 -18.45
C ILE A 685 45.38 26.25 -18.80
N THR A 686 45.06 24.95 -18.87
CA THR A 686 43.77 24.42 -19.32
C THR A 686 42.84 24.05 -18.17
N ASN A 687 43.36 24.04 -16.92
CA ASN A 687 42.57 23.96 -15.70
C ASN A 687 43.40 24.47 -14.50
N LEU A 688 43.21 25.72 -14.10
CA LEU A 688 43.55 26.21 -12.76
C LEU A 688 42.31 26.02 -11.88
N ALA A 689 42.33 24.96 -11.10
CA ALA A 689 41.21 24.48 -10.30
C ALA A 689 41.16 25.16 -8.93
N GLY A 690 39.96 25.35 -8.39
CA GLY A 690 39.74 26.03 -7.11
C GLY A 690 38.27 26.20 -6.73
N SER A 691 37.96 27.29 -6.04
CA SER A 691 36.58 27.71 -5.70
C SER A 691 36.49 29.23 -5.51
N SER A 692 35.25 29.74 -5.53
CA SER A 692 34.93 31.17 -5.35
C SER A 692 35.64 32.12 -6.34
N PHE A 693 36.01 31.65 -7.53
CA PHE A 693 36.42 32.53 -8.64
C PHE A 693 35.19 33.27 -9.19
N THR A 694 35.37 34.50 -9.69
CA THR A 694 34.24 35.31 -10.19
C THR A 694 34.47 35.88 -11.59
N ILE A 695 33.41 35.90 -12.39
CA ILE A 695 33.33 36.56 -13.70
C ILE A 695 33.10 38.08 -13.57
N HIS A 696 32.71 38.57 -12.40
CA HIS A 696 32.26 39.95 -12.18
C HIS A 696 33.43 40.89 -11.84
N GLY A 697 34.32 41.09 -12.81
CA GLY A 697 35.44 42.02 -12.74
C GLY A 697 36.76 41.44 -13.27
N THR A 698 37.88 42.06 -12.92
CA THR A 698 39.21 41.64 -13.39
C THR A 698 39.89 40.72 -12.37
N THR A 699 39.63 39.42 -12.46
CA THR A 699 40.35 38.39 -11.70
C THR A 699 41.78 38.23 -12.24
N VAL A 700 42.79 38.25 -11.37
CA VAL A 700 44.22 38.24 -11.73
C VAL A 700 44.89 36.95 -11.29
N VAL A 701 45.50 36.23 -12.24
CA VAL A 701 46.38 35.09 -11.97
C VAL A 701 47.85 35.54 -12.10
N ARG A 702 48.72 35.13 -11.18
CA ARG A 702 50.17 35.39 -11.25
C ARG A 702 50.97 34.23 -10.66
N LEU A 703 52.20 34.03 -11.14
CA LEU A 703 53.23 33.27 -10.41
C LEU A 703 54.02 34.22 -9.51
N MET A 704 54.34 33.76 -8.30
CA MET A 704 55.18 34.46 -7.34
C MET A 704 56.32 33.55 -6.85
N ARG A 705 57.49 34.13 -6.58
CA ARG A 705 58.64 33.44 -5.98
C ARG A 705 59.52 34.46 -5.28
N ALA A 706 59.88 34.21 -4.02
CA ALA A 706 60.64 35.17 -3.22
C ALA A 706 61.95 35.60 -3.92
N GLY A 707 62.20 36.91 -3.99
CA GLY A 707 63.38 37.50 -4.65
C GLY A 707 63.30 37.63 -6.18
N HIS A 708 62.19 37.20 -6.81
CA HIS A 708 62.01 37.22 -8.27
C HIS A 708 60.87 38.19 -8.66
N THR A 709 60.82 38.60 -9.93
CA THR A 709 59.69 39.37 -10.47
C THR A 709 58.47 38.49 -10.69
N ASN A 710 57.30 38.90 -10.18
CA ASN A 710 56.03 38.20 -10.39
C ASN A 710 55.69 38.08 -11.89
N ILE A 711 55.21 36.91 -12.31
CA ILE A 711 54.81 36.64 -13.69
C ILE A 711 53.28 36.65 -13.77
N THR A 712 52.70 37.77 -14.19
CA THR A 712 51.24 37.90 -14.38
C THR A 712 50.80 37.12 -15.62
N ALA A 713 49.71 36.37 -15.50
CA ALA A 713 49.11 35.64 -16.61
C ALA A 713 48.44 36.58 -17.63
N THR A 714 48.40 36.15 -18.89
CA THR A 714 47.62 36.80 -19.96
C THR A 714 46.45 35.89 -20.37
N GLY A 715 45.42 36.46 -21.01
CA GLY A 715 44.26 35.69 -21.48
C GLY A 715 43.51 34.93 -20.36
N VAL A 716 43.45 35.50 -19.15
CA VAL A 716 42.70 34.93 -18.03
C VAL A 716 41.21 34.89 -18.39
N THR A 717 40.63 33.69 -18.35
CA THR A 717 39.21 33.43 -18.61
C THR A 717 38.67 32.52 -17.51
N ILE A 718 37.60 32.94 -16.87
CA ILE A 718 36.93 32.18 -15.81
C ILE A 718 35.92 31.25 -16.51
N VAL A 719 36.10 29.95 -16.37
CA VAL A 719 35.25 28.92 -16.99
C VAL A 719 34.06 28.60 -16.07
N SER A 720 34.30 28.62 -14.77
CA SER A 720 33.33 28.43 -13.69
C SER A 720 33.87 29.06 -12.40
N PRO A 721 33.10 29.13 -11.29
CA PRO A 721 33.64 29.49 -9.98
C PRO A 721 34.77 28.58 -9.47
N SER A 722 35.00 27.43 -10.11
CA SER A 722 36.00 26.43 -9.74
C SER A 722 37.09 26.18 -10.79
N GLN A 723 37.05 26.85 -11.95
CA GLN A 723 38.05 26.70 -13.02
C GLN A 723 38.40 28.03 -13.69
N ILE A 724 39.70 28.31 -13.78
CA ILE A 724 40.27 29.37 -14.61
C ILE A 724 41.13 28.74 -15.72
N ASN A 725 41.07 29.30 -16.92
CA ASN A 725 42.04 29.07 -17.99
C ASN A 725 42.86 30.35 -18.22
N CYS A 726 44.16 30.24 -18.49
CA CYS A 726 45.02 31.40 -18.75
C CYS A 726 46.27 31.02 -19.55
N THR A 727 47.13 31.98 -19.89
CA THR A 727 48.48 31.75 -20.41
C THR A 727 49.50 32.33 -19.45
N LEU A 728 50.47 31.53 -19.01
CA LEU A 728 51.60 31.99 -18.20
C LEU A 728 52.79 32.32 -19.12
N PRO A 729 53.23 33.59 -19.22
CA PRO A 729 54.34 34.00 -20.09
C PRO A 729 55.71 33.68 -19.47
N ILE A 730 56.01 32.38 -19.28
CA ILE A 730 57.23 31.89 -18.60
C ILE A 730 58.52 31.90 -19.46
N ALA A 731 58.50 32.57 -20.62
CA ALA A 731 59.67 32.66 -21.49
C ALA A 731 60.80 33.46 -20.80
N GLY A 732 61.95 32.83 -20.60
CA GLY A 732 63.07 33.40 -19.84
C GLY A 732 62.90 33.39 -18.31
N ALA A 733 61.86 32.76 -17.78
CA ALA A 733 61.67 32.62 -16.33
C ALA A 733 62.72 31.69 -15.69
N GLU A 734 63.06 31.95 -14.43
CA GLU A 734 64.01 31.11 -13.68
C GLU A 734 63.40 29.76 -13.30
N ALA A 735 64.15 28.69 -13.56
CA ALA A 735 63.75 27.32 -13.26
C ALA A 735 63.58 27.07 -11.75
N GLY A 736 62.64 26.19 -11.40
CA GLY A 736 62.25 25.88 -10.02
C GLY A 736 60.75 25.99 -9.80
N ALA A 737 60.32 25.76 -8.56
CA ALA A 737 58.92 25.91 -8.15
C ALA A 737 58.54 27.38 -7.92
N TRP A 738 57.31 27.72 -8.29
CA TRP A 738 56.68 29.03 -8.13
C TRP A 738 55.30 28.85 -7.47
N ASP A 739 54.93 29.80 -6.62
CA ASP A 739 53.63 29.86 -5.97
C ASP A 739 52.60 30.39 -6.98
N VAL A 740 51.45 29.74 -7.08
CA VAL A 740 50.33 30.20 -7.93
C VAL A 740 49.41 31.06 -7.07
N VAL A 741 49.15 32.29 -7.52
CA VAL A 741 48.30 33.25 -6.81
C VAL A 741 47.14 33.71 -7.70
N VAL A 742 45.93 33.65 -7.15
CA VAL A 742 44.70 34.17 -7.77
C VAL A 742 44.15 35.27 -6.87
N ILE A 743 43.87 36.44 -7.45
CA ILE A 743 43.26 37.58 -6.76
C ILE A 743 41.95 37.91 -7.45
N ASN A 744 40.87 37.91 -6.68
CA ASN A 744 39.54 38.31 -7.13
C ASN A 744 39.43 39.86 -7.20
N PRO A 745 38.39 40.41 -7.86
CA PRO A 745 38.17 41.86 -7.98
C PRO A 745 37.87 42.57 -6.64
N ASP A 746 37.60 41.82 -5.57
CA ASP A 746 37.39 42.30 -4.20
C ASP A 746 38.70 42.34 -3.37
N GLU A 747 39.84 42.27 -4.04
CA GLU A 747 41.21 42.22 -3.50
C GLU A 747 41.52 40.98 -2.63
N ARG A 748 40.59 40.01 -2.50
CA ARG A 748 40.86 38.76 -1.77
C ARG A 748 41.77 37.85 -2.59
N GLU A 749 42.80 37.31 -1.96
CA GLU A 749 43.81 36.48 -2.60
C GLU A 749 43.85 35.04 -2.10
N ALA A 750 44.16 34.13 -3.03
CA ALA A 750 44.42 32.72 -2.78
C ALA A 750 45.85 32.41 -3.23
N VAL A 751 46.60 31.65 -2.42
CA VAL A 751 47.97 31.21 -2.72
C VAL A 751 48.03 29.69 -2.64
N LEU A 752 48.51 29.03 -3.69
CA LEU A 752 48.91 27.62 -3.65
C LEU A 752 50.45 27.51 -3.79
N PRO A 753 51.18 27.31 -2.69
CA PRO A 753 52.64 27.34 -2.69
C PRO A 753 53.27 26.25 -3.56
N GLY A 754 54.33 26.62 -4.31
CA GLY A 754 55.11 25.73 -5.16
C GLY A 754 54.35 25.01 -6.28
N ALA A 755 53.10 25.37 -6.56
CA ALA A 755 52.18 24.61 -7.40
C ALA A 755 52.55 24.54 -8.89
N PHE A 756 53.38 25.45 -9.39
CA PHE A 756 53.84 25.44 -10.78
C PHE A 756 55.37 25.39 -10.86
N THR A 757 55.93 24.43 -11.61
CA THR A 757 57.38 24.30 -11.79
C THR A 757 57.82 24.74 -13.19
N VAL A 758 58.65 25.77 -13.24
CA VAL A 758 59.35 26.19 -14.46
C VAL A 758 60.55 25.27 -14.67
N THR A 759 60.66 24.64 -15.84
CA THR A 759 61.80 23.81 -16.22
C THR A 759 62.70 24.53 -17.24
N PRO A 760 64.03 24.27 -17.23
CA PRO A 760 64.92 24.81 -18.25
C PRO A 760 64.61 24.20 -19.63
N ALA A 761 64.87 24.94 -20.70
CA ALA A 761 64.81 24.42 -22.06
C ALA A 761 65.93 23.40 -22.33
N ALA A 762 65.59 22.32 -23.03
CA ALA A 762 66.56 21.31 -23.43
C ALA A 762 67.54 21.85 -24.48
N PRO A 763 68.82 21.40 -24.46
CA PRO A 763 69.75 21.69 -25.54
C PRO A 763 69.32 21.05 -26.86
N VAL A 764 69.82 21.58 -27.97
CA VAL A 764 69.61 21.04 -29.32
C VAL A 764 70.96 20.96 -30.03
N ILE A 765 71.24 19.88 -30.74
CA ILE A 765 72.36 19.79 -31.68
C ILE A 765 71.80 20.00 -33.10
N SER A 766 72.36 20.95 -33.84
CA SER A 766 71.97 21.26 -35.23
C SER A 766 72.95 20.76 -36.28
N GLY A 767 74.18 20.39 -35.89
CA GLY A 767 75.16 19.80 -36.80
C GLY A 767 76.51 19.55 -36.13
N ILE A 768 77.42 18.85 -36.81
CA ILE A 768 78.77 18.57 -36.32
C ILE A 768 79.78 18.72 -37.47
N THR A 769 80.92 19.34 -37.20
CA THR A 769 81.97 19.63 -38.20
C THR A 769 83.35 19.23 -37.66
N PRO A 770 84.12 18.39 -38.38
CA PRO A 770 83.67 17.55 -39.49
C PRO A 770 82.63 16.52 -39.03
N ASN A 771 81.70 16.13 -39.91
CA ASN A 771 80.70 15.09 -39.67
C ASN A 771 81.17 13.68 -40.08
N THR A 772 82.41 13.54 -40.54
CA THR A 772 82.99 12.25 -40.90
C THR A 772 84.43 12.15 -40.42
N GLY A 773 84.91 10.93 -40.17
CA GLY A 773 86.30 10.69 -39.80
C GLY A 773 86.76 9.26 -40.08
N LEU A 774 87.98 9.13 -40.59
CA LEU A 774 88.60 7.85 -40.92
C LEU A 774 89.07 7.17 -39.62
N ASN A 775 88.74 5.89 -39.42
CA ASN A 775 88.93 5.18 -38.15
C ASN A 775 90.39 4.84 -37.74
N VAL A 776 91.37 5.55 -38.29
CA VAL A 776 92.81 5.37 -38.05
C VAL A 776 93.39 6.37 -37.03
N SER A 777 92.65 7.44 -36.71
CA SER A 777 93.10 8.50 -35.81
C SER A 777 91.95 9.20 -35.11
N ALA A 778 92.17 9.68 -33.88
CA ALA A 778 91.26 10.60 -33.21
C ALA A 778 91.07 11.89 -34.04
N ILE A 779 89.87 12.47 -33.99
CA ILE A 779 89.49 13.62 -34.82
C ILE A 779 89.02 14.80 -33.96
N ALA A 780 89.50 16.00 -34.28
CA ALA A 780 89.07 17.23 -33.62
C ALA A 780 87.80 17.77 -34.28
N ILE A 781 86.75 17.94 -33.49
CA ILE A 781 85.49 18.56 -33.85
C ILE A 781 85.61 20.05 -33.62
N THR A 782 85.64 20.81 -34.72
CA THR A 782 85.82 22.26 -34.75
C THR A 782 84.50 23.01 -34.54
N ASN A 783 83.36 22.38 -34.82
CA ASN A 783 82.04 22.93 -34.52
C ASN A 783 80.99 21.82 -34.36
N LEU A 784 80.71 21.40 -33.12
CA LEU A 784 79.44 20.80 -32.76
C LEU A 784 78.44 21.95 -32.55
N ALA A 785 77.62 22.21 -33.55
CA ALA A 785 76.69 23.33 -33.62
C ALA A 785 75.35 22.97 -32.96
N GLY A 786 74.67 23.98 -32.40
CA GLY A 786 73.38 23.77 -31.75
C GLY A 786 72.86 25.00 -31.03
N SER A 787 72.15 24.77 -29.93
CA SER A 787 71.68 25.80 -29.01
C SER A 787 71.45 25.23 -27.60
N GLY A 788 71.46 26.09 -26.59
CA GLY A 788 71.21 25.71 -25.19
C GLY A 788 72.38 24.98 -24.52
N PHE A 789 73.59 25.06 -25.06
CA PHE A 789 74.77 24.42 -24.47
C PHE A 789 75.20 25.12 -23.17
N LEU A 790 75.14 24.40 -22.05
CA LEU A 790 75.60 24.84 -20.73
C LEU A 790 77.05 24.41 -20.48
N SER A 791 77.74 25.07 -19.55
CA SER A 791 79.16 24.83 -19.28
C SER A 791 79.44 23.42 -18.71
N GLY A 792 80.56 22.83 -19.13
CA GLY A 792 80.98 21.48 -18.73
C GLY A 792 80.12 20.30 -19.26
N PRO A 793 79.66 20.28 -20.52
CA PRO A 793 78.82 19.21 -21.03
C PRO A 793 79.62 17.96 -21.36
N ALA A 794 78.94 16.80 -21.36
CA ALA A 794 79.49 15.55 -21.88
C ALA A 794 79.04 15.32 -23.33
N VAL A 795 79.97 15.07 -24.26
CA VAL A 795 79.66 14.64 -25.64
C VAL A 795 80.08 13.19 -25.80
N ARG A 796 79.26 12.37 -26.47
CA ARG A 796 79.54 10.96 -26.78
C ARG A 796 78.96 10.59 -28.15
N LEU A 797 79.63 9.68 -28.87
CA LEU A 797 78.99 8.93 -29.95
C LEU A 797 78.29 7.70 -29.37
N VAL A 798 77.08 7.44 -29.82
CA VAL A 798 76.25 6.28 -29.45
C VAL A 798 75.86 5.52 -30.71
N ARG A 799 75.86 4.19 -30.65
CA ARG A 799 75.33 3.32 -31.71
C ARG A 799 74.85 2.02 -31.08
N ALA A 800 73.63 1.61 -31.38
CA ALA A 800 73.02 0.41 -30.80
C ALA A 800 73.93 -0.82 -31.00
N GLY A 801 74.11 -1.62 -29.94
CA GLY A 801 74.98 -2.80 -29.92
C GLY A 801 76.48 -2.53 -29.78
N HIS A 802 76.93 -1.27 -29.71
CA HIS A 802 78.34 -0.89 -29.65
C HIS A 802 78.67 -0.12 -28.35
N THR A 803 79.94 -0.11 -27.95
CA THR A 803 80.41 0.71 -26.82
C THR A 803 80.45 2.19 -27.20
N ASN A 804 79.81 3.03 -26.38
CA ASN A 804 79.79 4.49 -26.58
C ASN A 804 81.20 5.10 -26.60
N ILE A 805 81.46 6.02 -27.53
CA ILE A 805 82.75 6.70 -27.68
C ILE A 805 82.63 8.09 -27.03
N THR A 806 83.07 8.22 -25.77
CA THR A 806 83.07 9.50 -25.05
C THR A 806 84.10 10.45 -25.66
N ALA A 807 83.71 11.69 -25.91
CA ALA A 807 84.59 12.74 -26.39
C ALA A 807 85.52 13.24 -25.27
N ILE A 808 86.75 13.62 -25.63
CA ILE A 808 87.73 14.22 -24.71
C ILE A 808 87.97 15.69 -25.06
N GLY A 809 88.35 16.50 -24.08
CA GLY A 809 88.59 17.94 -24.29
C GLY A 809 87.32 18.72 -24.70
N VAL A 810 86.15 18.31 -24.22
CA VAL A 810 84.88 18.99 -24.51
C VAL A 810 84.88 20.40 -23.91
N THR A 811 84.69 21.39 -24.76
CA THR A 811 84.72 22.82 -24.41
C THR A 811 83.58 23.56 -25.10
N VAL A 812 82.79 24.30 -24.33
CA VAL A 812 81.75 25.19 -24.87
C VAL A 812 82.44 26.47 -25.34
N VAL A 813 82.39 26.74 -26.64
CA VAL A 813 82.91 27.98 -27.25
C VAL A 813 81.86 29.09 -27.14
N SER A 814 80.58 28.73 -27.27
CA SER A 814 79.43 29.58 -27.01
C SER A 814 78.19 28.71 -26.72
N PRO A 815 77.07 29.27 -26.24
CA PRO A 815 75.81 28.53 -26.09
C PRO A 815 75.26 27.89 -27.38
N LEU A 816 75.89 28.16 -28.54
CA LEU A 816 75.57 27.61 -29.86
C LEU A 816 76.66 26.68 -30.45
N GLN A 817 77.82 26.56 -29.79
CA GLN A 817 78.97 25.82 -30.31
C GLN A 817 79.79 25.13 -29.20
N ILE A 818 80.02 23.83 -29.38
CA ILE A 818 80.98 23.02 -28.63
C ILE A 818 82.15 22.62 -29.57
N THR A 819 83.36 22.55 -29.01
CA THR A 819 84.52 21.87 -29.59
C THR A 819 84.91 20.68 -28.74
N CYS A 820 85.35 19.58 -29.36
CA CYS A 820 85.81 18.37 -28.64
C CYS A 820 86.72 17.52 -29.54
N ILE A 821 87.27 16.43 -28.99
CA ILE A 821 88.03 15.43 -29.74
C ILE A 821 87.32 14.08 -29.61
N LEU A 822 87.00 13.43 -30.73
CA LEU A 822 86.40 12.10 -30.77
C LEU A 822 87.50 11.05 -31.00
N PRO A 823 87.78 10.14 -30.04
CA PRO A 823 88.82 9.12 -30.16
C PRO A 823 88.33 7.92 -31.00
N ILE A 824 88.10 8.13 -32.30
CA ILE A 824 87.51 7.15 -33.23
C ILE A 824 88.50 6.09 -33.77
N THR A 825 89.73 6.01 -33.25
CA THR A 825 90.72 5.02 -33.70
C THR A 825 90.23 3.59 -33.41
N GLY A 826 90.08 2.76 -34.43
CA GLY A 826 89.57 1.40 -34.33
C GLY A 826 88.04 1.29 -34.19
N ALA A 827 87.30 2.40 -34.27
CA ALA A 827 85.84 2.38 -34.23
C ALA A 827 85.24 1.73 -35.50
N GLU A 828 84.07 1.10 -35.36
CA GLU A 828 83.36 0.50 -36.50
C GLU A 828 82.80 1.56 -37.46
N ALA A 829 82.95 1.28 -38.75
CA ALA A 829 82.45 2.12 -39.83
C ALA A 829 80.91 2.16 -39.84
N GLY A 830 80.36 3.30 -40.25
CA GLY A 830 78.92 3.58 -40.28
C GLY A 830 78.57 4.87 -39.54
N ALA A 831 77.27 5.20 -39.54
CA ALA A 831 76.74 6.35 -38.81
C ALA A 831 76.64 6.05 -37.30
N TRP A 832 76.93 7.06 -36.50
CA TRP A 832 76.80 7.09 -35.05
C TRP A 832 76.01 8.34 -34.64
N ASP A 833 75.17 8.20 -33.63
CA ASP A 833 74.38 9.30 -33.06
C ASP A 833 75.29 10.16 -32.19
N VAL A 834 75.25 11.49 -32.37
CA VAL A 834 75.98 12.41 -31.48
C VAL A 834 75.04 12.77 -30.33
N VAL A 835 75.43 12.42 -29.10
CA VAL A 835 74.68 12.77 -27.90
C VAL A 835 75.49 13.77 -27.07
N MET A 836 74.84 14.84 -26.62
CA MET A 836 75.40 15.88 -25.76
C MET A 836 74.52 16.00 -24.51
N ILE A 837 75.13 16.00 -23.33
CA ILE A 837 74.45 16.10 -22.03
C ILE A 837 74.94 17.38 -21.33
N ASN A 838 74.02 18.27 -20.98
CA ASN A 838 74.32 19.44 -20.15
C ASN A 838 74.51 19.04 -18.66
N MET A 839 75.12 19.91 -17.86
CA MET A 839 75.26 19.74 -16.39
C MET A 839 73.93 19.62 -15.63
N ASP A 840 72.81 20.07 -16.22
CA ASP A 840 71.46 19.92 -15.67
C ASP A 840 70.83 18.54 -15.95
N GLY A 841 71.55 17.65 -16.66
CA GLY A 841 71.10 16.31 -17.04
C GLY A 841 70.27 16.25 -18.32
N GLN A 842 70.00 17.38 -18.98
CA GLN A 842 69.24 17.36 -20.24
C GLN A 842 70.11 16.90 -21.41
N GLU A 843 69.61 15.93 -22.19
CA GLU A 843 70.29 15.39 -23.37
C GLU A 843 69.77 16.00 -24.68
N ALA A 844 70.68 16.28 -25.61
CA ALA A 844 70.42 16.53 -27.01
C ALA A 844 71.00 15.38 -27.85
N VAL A 845 70.27 14.96 -28.90
CA VAL A 845 70.71 13.89 -29.81
C VAL A 845 70.63 14.38 -31.25
N LEU A 846 71.69 14.14 -32.02
CA LEU A 846 71.72 14.25 -33.48
C LEU A 846 71.88 12.83 -34.07
N PRO A 847 70.77 12.17 -34.47
CA PRO A 847 70.80 10.81 -35.00
C PRO A 847 71.65 10.70 -36.27
N GLY A 848 72.53 9.70 -36.33
CA GLY A 848 73.49 9.48 -37.41
C GLY A 848 74.48 10.64 -37.66
N GLY A 849 74.56 11.61 -36.75
CA GLY A 849 75.23 12.89 -36.98
C GLY A 849 76.72 12.81 -37.33
N PHE A 850 77.41 11.75 -36.91
CA PHE A 850 78.82 11.52 -37.22
C PHE A 850 79.03 10.15 -37.88
N THR A 851 79.69 10.11 -39.05
CA THR A 851 79.99 8.85 -39.75
C THR A 851 81.47 8.48 -39.64
N VAL A 852 81.75 7.34 -39.02
CA VAL A 852 83.07 6.71 -39.03
C VAL A 852 83.27 6.01 -40.37
N THR A 853 84.42 6.24 -41.03
CA THR A 853 84.72 5.70 -42.36
C THR A 853 85.97 4.83 -42.36
N VAL A 854 86.07 3.97 -43.39
CA VAL A 854 87.24 3.14 -43.74
C VAL A 854 87.60 3.37 -45.21
N PRO A 855 88.83 3.06 -45.67
CA PRO A 855 89.21 3.21 -47.08
C PRO A 855 88.42 2.28 -48.02
N VAL A 856 88.01 2.76 -49.21
CA VAL A 856 87.10 2.04 -50.12
C VAL A 856 87.65 1.94 -51.57
N PRO A 857 87.52 0.79 -52.26
CA PRO A 857 87.82 0.62 -53.70
C PRO A 857 86.81 1.28 -54.68
N VAL A 858 87.02 1.08 -56.00
CA VAL A 858 86.65 1.98 -57.13
C VAL A 858 86.37 1.13 -58.40
N PRO A 859 85.45 1.44 -59.37
CA PRO A 859 84.20 2.25 -59.37
C PRO A 859 83.04 1.76 -60.34
N THR A 860 81.97 2.59 -60.55
CA THR A 860 81.06 2.71 -61.77
C THR A 860 80.07 1.57 -62.18
N PRO A 861 79.01 1.80 -63.02
CA PRO A 861 78.04 2.95 -63.09
C PRO A 861 76.55 2.64 -63.55
N LEU A 862 75.58 3.51 -63.18
CA LEU A 862 74.30 3.89 -63.88
C LEU A 862 73.20 2.81 -64.21
N PRO A 863 71.94 3.17 -64.61
CA PRO A 863 71.05 4.34 -64.36
C PRO A 863 69.63 3.87 -63.83
N THR A 864 68.35 4.27 -64.14
CA THR A 864 67.62 5.25 -65.02
C THR A 864 66.11 5.37 -64.63
N TYR A 865 65.45 6.55 -64.79
CA TYR A 865 63.98 6.82 -65.06
C TYR A 865 62.84 6.31 -64.12
N SER A 866 61.59 6.84 -64.10
CA SER A 866 60.88 7.93 -64.84
C SER A 866 59.75 8.61 -64.01
N GLN A 867 59.10 9.65 -64.57
CA GLN A 867 58.04 10.50 -63.96
C GLN A 867 56.59 10.02 -64.18
N GLN A 868 55.64 10.87 -63.71
CA GLN A 868 54.36 11.31 -64.33
C GLN A 868 53.11 10.81 -63.58
N ASP A 869 52.27 11.60 -62.89
CA ASP A 869 51.66 12.96 -63.08
C ASP A 869 50.27 12.90 -63.79
N THR A 870 49.44 13.93 -63.56
CA THR A 870 48.00 14.10 -63.89
C THR A 870 47.01 13.27 -63.06
N GLY A 871 45.81 13.75 -62.74
CA GLY A 871 45.27 15.12 -62.92
C GLY A 871 43.73 15.17 -62.81
N GLU A 872 43.22 16.11 -61.99
CA GLU A 872 41.85 16.68 -61.90
C GLU A 872 40.59 15.86 -62.29
N THR A 873 39.54 15.93 -61.44
CA THR A 873 38.29 16.66 -61.77
C THR A 873 37.35 16.80 -60.56
N LEU A 874 36.41 17.75 -60.60
CA LEU A 874 35.33 17.90 -59.62
C LEU A 874 34.07 17.14 -60.07
N GLY A 875 33.31 16.60 -59.12
CA GLY A 875 31.94 16.09 -59.37
C GLY A 875 31.28 15.43 -58.16
N ASP A 876 30.11 15.95 -57.78
CA ASP A 876 29.04 15.36 -56.96
C ASP A 876 29.23 15.07 -55.45
N PHE A 877 28.31 15.66 -54.66
CA PHE A 877 27.94 15.20 -53.32
C PHE A 877 26.84 14.15 -53.40
N PRO A 878 26.93 13.09 -52.57
CA PRO A 878 25.74 12.59 -51.88
C PRO A 878 25.94 12.50 -50.35
N ASN A 879 24.82 12.44 -49.62
CA ASN A 879 24.78 12.52 -48.14
C ASN A 879 25.30 11.25 -47.44
N SER A 880 25.98 11.40 -46.30
CA SER A 880 25.76 10.54 -45.11
C SER A 880 26.41 11.12 -43.83
N PRO A 881 25.69 11.23 -42.69
CA PRO A 881 26.26 11.63 -41.40
C PRO A 881 26.51 10.41 -40.49
N THR A 882 27.72 10.28 -39.94
CA THR A 882 28.05 9.30 -38.89
C THR A 882 27.93 9.93 -37.50
N ASN A 883 26.75 9.84 -36.88
CA ASN A 883 26.61 10.27 -35.48
C ASN A 883 27.30 9.26 -34.53
N PRO A 884 28.12 9.73 -33.57
CA PRO A 884 28.86 8.85 -32.67
C PRO A 884 27.94 8.17 -31.65
N LEU A 885 28.43 7.05 -31.10
CA LEU A 885 27.82 6.41 -29.93
C LEU A 885 27.98 7.34 -28.71
N MET A 886 26.90 7.53 -27.96
CA MET A 886 26.84 8.39 -26.77
C MET A 886 26.00 7.72 -25.68
N THR A 887 26.24 8.12 -24.43
CA THR A 887 25.44 7.73 -23.26
C THR A 887 24.74 8.95 -22.70
N VAL A 888 23.47 8.81 -22.33
CA VAL A 888 22.66 9.84 -21.65
C VAL A 888 21.95 9.26 -20.44
N THR A 889 21.74 10.07 -19.42
CA THR A 889 20.81 9.76 -18.32
C THR A 889 19.51 10.51 -18.60
N VAL A 890 18.39 9.79 -18.60
CA VAL A 890 17.05 10.33 -18.79
C VAL A 890 16.17 9.94 -17.61
N ASN A 891 15.42 10.89 -17.06
CA ASN A 891 14.37 10.58 -16.10
C ASN A 891 13.17 10.01 -16.86
N ILE A 892 12.51 9.02 -16.27
CA ILE A 892 11.33 8.37 -16.86
C ILE A 892 10.09 9.09 -16.30
N GLY A 893 9.23 9.58 -17.19
CA GLY A 893 7.98 10.24 -16.82
C GLY A 893 6.77 9.33 -16.99
N GLY A 894 5.84 9.33 -16.04
CA GLY A 894 4.62 8.50 -16.05
C GLY A 894 4.27 7.98 -14.66
N ASP A 895 3.53 6.87 -14.59
CA ASP A 895 3.01 6.23 -13.38
C ASP A 895 3.75 4.92 -12.98
N SER A 896 4.61 4.40 -13.87
CA SER A 896 5.48 3.25 -13.57
C SER A 896 6.47 3.52 -12.43
N LYS A 897 6.95 2.47 -11.75
CA LYS A 897 7.96 2.58 -10.68
C LYS A 897 9.41 2.62 -11.18
N ALA A 898 9.63 2.67 -12.50
CA ALA A 898 10.92 3.03 -13.08
C ALA A 898 11.01 4.56 -13.21
N TRP A 899 12.05 5.15 -12.63
CA TRP A 899 12.18 6.61 -12.46
C TRP A 899 13.32 7.22 -13.27
N GLN A 900 14.29 6.41 -13.70
CA GLN A 900 15.43 6.87 -14.50
C GLN A 900 16.01 5.73 -15.35
N ALA A 901 16.56 6.05 -16.51
CA ALA A 901 17.38 5.15 -17.30
C ALA A 901 18.70 5.81 -17.73
N VAL A 902 19.79 5.03 -17.75
CA VAL A 902 21.06 5.39 -18.39
C VAL A 902 21.17 4.62 -19.70
N VAL A 903 21.13 5.33 -20.82
CA VAL A 903 20.93 4.77 -22.16
C VAL A 903 22.13 5.05 -23.04
N THR A 904 22.69 4.02 -23.68
CA THR A 904 23.80 4.10 -24.62
C THR A 904 23.33 3.75 -26.04
N GLY A 905 23.75 4.55 -27.03
CA GLY A 905 23.21 4.45 -28.38
C GLY A 905 23.60 5.61 -29.29
N THR A 906 22.86 5.83 -30.39
CA THR A 906 23.06 6.94 -31.33
C THR A 906 21.85 7.86 -31.41
N ASN A 907 22.08 9.14 -31.71
CA ASN A 907 21.08 10.22 -31.76
C ASN A 907 20.32 10.47 -30.43
N LEU A 908 20.89 10.12 -29.27
CA LEU A 908 20.18 10.17 -27.98
C LEU A 908 20.03 11.58 -27.35
N ARG A 909 20.30 12.67 -28.09
CA ARG A 909 20.27 14.04 -27.56
C ARG A 909 18.87 14.52 -27.17
N ASP A 910 17.86 14.08 -27.89
CA ASP A 910 16.45 14.45 -27.70
C ASP A 910 15.62 13.26 -27.17
N LEU A 911 16.28 12.25 -26.58
CA LEU A 911 15.65 11.03 -26.07
C LEU A 911 14.70 11.36 -24.92
N ILE A 912 13.44 10.95 -25.08
CA ILE A 912 12.42 10.97 -24.02
C ILE A 912 11.98 9.53 -23.77
N VAL A 913 11.75 9.15 -22.52
CA VAL A 913 11.23 7.82 -22.15
C VAL A 913 9.99 8.00 -21.26
N THR A 914 8.85 7.52 -21.74
CA THR A 914 7.62 7.46 -20.96
C THR A 914 7.51 6.08 -20.31
N GLY A 915 7.16 6.03 -19.02
CA GLY A 915 6.98 4.78 -18.27
C GLY A 915 5.54 4.61 -17.78
N THR A 916 4.80 3.70 -18.40
CA THR A 916 3.39 3.42 -18.07
C THR A 916 3.23 2.17 -17.20
N GLU A 917 2.34 2.21 -16.22
CA GLU A 917 1.83 1.01 -15.54
C GLU A 917 0.91 0.21 -16.48
N GLN A 918 1.02 -1.13 -16.44
CA GLN A 918 0.31 -2.04 -17.35
C GLN A 918 -0.43 -3.13 -16.57
N TYR A 919 -1.68 -3.40 -16.96
CA TYR A 919 -2.59 -4.29 -16.24
C TYR A 919 -2.68 -5.68 -16.88
N GLY A 920 -1.92 -6.64 -16.35
CA GLY A 920 -2.02 -8.06 -16.70
C GLY A 920 -1.08 -8.54 -17.82
N PRO A 921 -0.97 -9.86 -18.03
CA PRO A 921 0.05 -10.46 -18.89
C PRO A 921 -0.26 -10.31 -20.40
N PHE A 922 0.80 -10.10 -21.19
CA PHE A 922 0.70 -9.92 -22.63
C PHE A 922 0.49 -11.26 -23.36
N GLY A 923 -0.75 -11.52 -23.77
CA GLY A 923 -1.11 -12.66 -24.60
C GLY A 923 -0.99 -14.01 -23.89
N SER A 924 -0.41 -15.01 -24.56
CA SER A 924 -0.33 -16.40 -24.09
C SER A 924 0.90 -16.71 -23.21
N CYS A 925 1.61 -15.69 -22.72
CA CYS A 925 2.75 -15.88 -21.84
C CYS A 925 2.30 -16.06 -20.38
N ASN A 926 2.81 -17.11 -19.72
CA ASN A 926 2.69 -17.23 -18.26
C ASN A 926 3.35 -16.03 -17.56
N PRO A 927 2.94 -15.66 -16.32
CA PRO A 927 3.63 -14.65 -15.52
C PRO A 927 5.12 -14.97 -15.25
N PRO A 928 5.93 -13.97 -14.87
CA PRO A 928 7.29 -14.19 -14.36
C PRO A 928 7.31 -15.07 -13.09
N ALA A 929 8.49 -15.60 -12.74
CA ALA A 929 8.64 -16.40 -11.53
C ALA A 929 8.67 -15.51 -10.27
N GLY A 930 7.71 -15.71 -9.36
CA GLY A 930 7.55 -14.98 -8.10
C GLY A 930 6.23 -14.23 -8.00
N SER A 931 6.03 -13.45 -6.94
CA SER A 931 4.97 -12.44 -6.90
C SER A 931 5.36 -11.29 -7.82
N VAL A 932 4.46 -10.86 -8.70
CA VAL A 932 4.65 -9.64 -9.51
C VAL A 932 4.18 -8.43 -8.71
N PHE A 933 5.01 -7.40 -8.64
CA PHE A 933 4.70 -6.11 -8.02
C PHE A 933 4.00 -5.18 -9.02
N GLN A 934 4.56 -5.02 -10.22
CA GLN A 934 4.03 -4.17 -11.29
C GLN A 934 4.50 -4.69 -12.66
N TYR A 935 3.63 -4.65 -13.67
CA TYR A 935 4.03 -4.67 -15.08
C TYR A 935 4.13 -3.23 -15.59
N LEU A 936 5.13 -2.92 -16.42
CA LEU A 936 5.35 -1.57 -16.93
C LEU A 936 5.84 -1.55 -18.38
N GLY A 937 5.36 -0.59 -19.16
CA GLY A 937 5.84 -0.31 -20.51
C GLY A 937 6.78 0.88 -20.49
N LEU A 938 8.00 0.71 -21.02
CA LEU A 938 8.92 1.84 -21.22
C LEU A 938 9.00 2.17 -22.72
N GLU A 939 8.55 3.35 -23.10
CA GLU A 939 8.42 3.79 -24.49
C GLU A 939 9.43 4.90 -24.81
N PRO A 940 10.55 4.58 -25.51
CA PRO A 940 11.53 5.56 -25.93
C PRO A 940 11.10 6.29 -27.22
N ALA A 941 11.19 7.61 -27.21
CA ALA A 941 10.96 8.47 -28.38
C ALA A 941 12.26 9.19 -28.79
N ARG A 942 12.43 9.42 -30.09
CA ARG A 942 13.53 10.22 -30.70
C ARG A 942 14.95 9.69 -30.43
N TYR A 943 15.25 8.52 -30.99
CA TYR A 943 16.59 7.91 -31.00
C TYR A 943 16.94 7.36 -32.39
N GLY A 944 18.22 6.99 -32.59
CA GLY A 944 18.70 6.33 -33.81
C GLY A 944 18.93 4.84 -33.60
N THR A 945 19.72 4.51 -32.57
CA THR A 945 19.89 3.15 -32.05
C THR A 945 20.01 3.21 -30.53
N ILE A 946 19.61 2.14 -29.84
CA ILE A 946 19.91 1.87 -28.43
C ILE A 946 20.66 0.54 -28.39
N THR A 947 21.72 0.45 -27.59
CA THR A 947 22.59 -0.73 -27.50
C THR A 947 22.78 -1.24 -26.08
N ASN A 948 22.50 -0.42 -25.06
CA ASN A 948 22.45 -0.81 -23.66
C ASN A 948 21.61 0.20 -22.86
N THR A 949 20.87 -0.29 -21.87
CA THR A 949 20.05 0.50 -20.95
C THR A 949 20.25 -0.01 -19.52
N VAL A 950 20.54 0.88 -18.57
CA VAL A 950 20.41 0.59 -17.13
C VAL A 950 19.13 1.26 -16.64
N ILE A 951 18.17 0.48 -16.15
CA ILE A 951 16.85 0.93 -15.70
C ILE A 951 16.86 0.98 -14.17
N ASN A 952 16.61 2.15 -13.59
CA ASN A 952 16.48 2.33 -12.15
C ASN A 952 15.00 2.37 -11.73
N PHE A 953 14.63 1.57 -10.74
CA PHE A 953 13.25 1.41 -10.27
C PHE A 953 13.16 1.23 -8.76
N THR A 954 11.94 1.27 -8.22
CA THR A 954 11.67 1.11 -6.77
C THR A 954 10.61 0.06 -6.46
N VAL A 955 10.67 -0.48 -5.25
CA VAL A 955 9.63 -1.34 -4.64
C VAL A 955 9.43 -0.91 -3.18
N PRO A 956 8.19 -0.72 -2.68
CA PRO A 956 7.93 -0.43 -1.27
C PRO A 956 8.37 -1.59 -0.36
N GLN A 957 9.04 -1.28 0.74
CA GLN A 957 9.45 -2.29 1.75
C GLN A 957 8.23 -3.05 2.28
N ALA A 958 7.11 -2.36 2.52
CA ALA A 958 5.86 -2.98 2.97
C ALA A 958 5.30 -4.04 1.99
N TRP A 959 5.56 -3.91 0.68
CA TRP A 959 5.16 -4.93 -0.29
C TRP A 959 6.09 -6.16 -0.24
N LEU A 960 7.39 -5.94 -0.03
CA LEU A 960 8.37 -7.02 0.19
C LEU A 960 8.02 -7.82 1.46
N ASP A 961 7.73 -7.11 2.56
CA ASP A 961 7.36 -7.69 3.85
C ASP A 961 6.06 -8.50 3.74
N ALA A 962 5.03 -7.95 3.09
CA ALA A 962 3.74 -8.61 2.87
C ALA A 962 3.83 -9.87 1.99
N ASN A 963 4.83 -9.96 1.09
CA ASN A 963 5.09 -11.12 0.24
C ASN A 963 6.19 -12.05 0.78
N ASN A 964 6.81 -11.74 1.93
CA ASN A 964 7.96 -12.46 2.49
C ASN A 964 9.15 -12.57 1.51
N ILE A 965 9.43 -11.50 0.77
CA ILE A 965 10.51 -11.39 -0.23
C ILE A 965 11.68 -10.61 0.39
N ALA A 966 12.87 -11.20 0.41
CA ALA A 966 14.09 -10.45 0.79
C ALA A 966 14.47 -9.46 -0.34
N PRO A 967 14.99 -8.25 -0.05
CA PRO A 967 15.38 -7.28 -1.09
C PRO A 967 16.29 -7.86 -2.19
N GLY A 968 17.22 -8.76 -1.84
CA GLY A 968 18.10 -9.43 -2.80
C GLY A 968 17.41 -10.40 -3.78
N ASN A 969 16.11 -10.67 -3.62
CA ASN A 969 15.32 -11.59 -4.45
C ASN A 969 14.44 -10.87 -5.49
N ILE A 970 14.54 -9.54 -5.61
CA ILE A 970 13.81 -8.77 -6.62
C ILE A 970 14.55 -8.80 -7.97
N VAL A 971 13.79 -9.05 -9.03
CA VAL A 971 14.27 -9.17 -10.41
C VAL A 971 13.37 -8.36 -11.33
N LEU A 972 13.97 -7.54 -12.20
CA LEU A 972 13.28 -6.98 -13.35
C LEU A 972 13.32 -8.02 -14.49
N TYR A 973 12.16 -8.34 -15.05
CA TYR A 973 12.04 -9.19 -16.24
C TYR A 973 11.72 -8.31 -17.45
N HIS A 974 12.30 -8.62 -18.62
CA HIS A 974 11.90 -8.03 -19.91
C HIS A 974 11.11 -9.03 -20.76
N MET A 975 10.17 -8.53 -21.57
CA MET A 975 9.37 -9.35 -22.48
C MET A 975 10.14 -9.62 -23.79
N THR A 976 10.29 -10.90 -24.14
CA THR A 976 10.95 -11.35 -25.37
C THR A 976 10.00 -12.18 -26.24
N GLN A 977 10.47 -12.66 -27.40
CA GLN A 977 9.70 -13.60 -28.23
C GLN A 977 9.50 -14.96 -27.54
N ASP A 978 10.38 -15.32 -26.59
CA ASP A 978 10.29 -16.52 -25.74
C ASP A 978 9.68 -16.21 -24.36
N CYS A 979 8.78 -15.22 -24.28
CA CYS A 979 8.18 -14.67 -23.06
C CYS A 979 9.19 -13.99 -22.11
N TRP A 980 8.91 -14.00 -20.79
CA TRP A 980 9.68 -13.24 -19.79
C TRP A 980 11.07 -13.81 -19.55
N GLN A 981 12.10 -12.98 -19.73
CA GLN A 981 13.48 -13.29 -19.36
C GLN A 981 13.93 -12.38 -18.21
N ALA A 982 14.57 -12.96 -17.19
CA ALA A 982 15.15 -12.24 -16.06
C ALA A 982 16.36 -11.40 -16.49
N LEU A 983 16.46 -10.16 -15.99
CA LEU A 983 17.59 -9.27 -16.19
C LEU A 983 18.56 -9.29 -15.00
N PRO A 984 19.86 -9.03 -15.22
CA PRO A 984 20.81 -8.76 -14.13
C PRO A 984 20.32 -7.55 -13.32
N THR A 985 19.79 -7.83 -12.12
CA THR A 985 19.15 -6.85 -11.22
C THR A 985 20.00 -6.71 -9.96
N THR A 986 20.22 -5.47 -9.52
CA THR A 986 21.09 -5.11 -8.40
C THR A 986 20.30 -4.29 -7.38
N PHE A 987 20.25 -4.77 -6.13
CA PHE A 987 19.81 -3.97 -4.98
C PHE A 987 20.82 -2.84 -4.74
N LEU A 988 20.34 -1.62 -4.58
CA LEU A 988 21.15 -0.43 -4.32
C LEU A 988 21.12 -0.07 -2.83
N GLU A 989 19.94 0.30 -2.33
CA GLU A 989 19.71 0.67 -0.93
C GLU A 989 18.23 0.52 -0.55
N ALA A 990 17.94 0.58 0.75
CA ALA A 990 16.60 0.69 1.31
C ALA A 990 16.56 1.93 2.22
N LYS A 991 15.65 2.87 1.95
CA LYS A 991 15.55 4.16 2.62
C LYS A 991 14.09 4.64 2.64
N ASP A 992 13.66 5.23 3.74
CA ASP A 992 12.33 5.86 3.90
C ASP A 992 11.15 4.98 3.43
N GLY A 993 11.19 3.69 3.77
CA GLY A 993 10.16 2.70 3.40
C GLY A 993 10.18 2.25 1.93
N THR A 994 11.13 2.75 1.13
CA THR A 994 11.29 2.43 -0.30
C THR A 994 12.62 1.71 -0.54
N VAL A 995 12.62 0.75 -1.45
CA VAL A 995 13.81 -0.02 -1.83
C VAL A 995 14.16 0.21 -3.29
N TYR A 996 15.44 0.49 -3.55
CA TYR A 996 15.95 1.00 -4.82
C TYR A 996 16.77 -0.07 -5.55
N TYR A 997 16.54 -0.19 -6.85
CA TYR A 997 17.14 -1.20 -7.71
C TYR A 997 17.64 -0.61 -9.02
N SER A 998 18.63 -1.25 -9.63
CA SER A 998 18.98 -1.07 -11.03
C SER A 998 19.00 -2.41 -11.78
N ALA A 999 18.63 -2.41 -13.06
CA ALA A 999 18.70 -3.60 -13.91
C ALA A 999 19.26 -3.28 -15.30
N GLN A 1000 20.06 -4.19 -15.86
CA GLN A 1000 20.66 -4.03 -17.20
C GLN A 1000 19.79 -4.71 -18.27
N SER A 1001 19.46 -3.96 -19.33
CA SER A 1001 18.71 -4.42 -20.50
C SER A 1001 19.41 -3.98 -21.80
N ASN A 1002 19.19 -4.71 -22.89
CA ASN A 1002 19.70 -4.34 -24.21
C ASN A 1002 18.81 -3.28 -24.92
N GLY A 1003 17.72 -2.85 -24.31
CA GLY A 1003 16.79 -1.86 -24.86
C GLY A 1003 15.60 -1.57 -23.94
N PHE A 1004 14.50 -1.12 -24.53
CA PHE A 1004 13.22 -0.90 -23.85
C PHE A 1004 12.12 -1.80 -24.45
N SER A 1005 11.17 -2.21 -23.62
CA SER A 1005 10.06 -3.13 -23.93
C SER A 1005 8.95 -2.98 -22.86
N SER A 1006 7.98 -3.90 -22.82
CA SER A 1006 7.28 -4.20 -21.56
C SER A 1006 8.19 -4.97 -20.61
N PHE A 1007 8.11 -4.66 -19.33
CA PHE A 1007 8.86 -5.26 -18.22
C PHE A 1007 7.90 -5.70 -17.11
N ALA A 1008 8.41 -6.51 -16.18
CA ALA A 1008 7.72 -6.88 -14.95
C ALA A 1008 8.70 -6.84 -13.77
N ILE A 1009 8.33 -6.16 -12.68
CA ILE A 1009 9.05 -6.23 -11.41
C ILE A 1009 8.44 -7.39 -10.63
N ALA A 1010 9.25 -8.40 -10.29
CA ALA A 1010 8.78 -9.55 -9.51
C ALA A 1010 9.85 -10.04 -8.52
N GLY A 1011 9.44 -10.79 -7.50
CA GLY A 1011 10.36 -11.36 -6.53
C GLY A 1011 9.90 -12.70 -5.96
N THR A 1012 10.86 -13.54 -5.58
CA THR A 1012 10.62 -14.86 -5.00
C THR A 1012 10.79 -14.84 -3.48
N PRO A 1013 9.91 -15.49 -2.70
CA PRO A 1013 10.11 -15.63 -1.26
C PRO A 1013 11.45 -16.31 -0.94
N GLY A 1014 12.15 -15.82 0.09
CA GLY A 1014 13.45 -16.37 0.48
C GLY A 1014 13.32 -17.73 1.16
N GLU A 1015 14.20 -18.68 0.82
CA GLU A 1015 14.28 -19.94 1.58
C GLU A 1015 14.74 -19.68 3.02
N MET A 1016 13.88 -20.00 3.98
CA MET A 1016 14.20 -19.93 5.41
C MET A 1016 15.17 -21.05 5.80
N THR A 1017 16.47 -20.78 5.67
CA THR A 1017 17.50 -21.60 6.32
C THR A 1017 17.29 -21.58 7.85
N PRO A 1018 17.04 -22.72 8.52
CA PRO A 1018 16.72 -22.70 9.94
C PRO A 1018 17.92 -22.26 10.79
N ALA A 1019 17.72 -21.23 11.63
CA ALA A 1019 18.78 -20.68 12.46
C ALA A 1019 19.29 -21.68 13.52
N ILE A 1020 20.60 -21.92 13.53
CA ILE A 1020 21.27 -22.78 14.51
C ILE A 1020 21.45 -22.02 15.83
N ALA A 1021 21.00 -22.58 16.94
CA ALA A 1021 21.13 -21.98 18.27
C ALA A 1021 22.48 -22.30 18.93
N VAL A 1022 23.36 -21.31 19.07
CA VAL A 1022 24.56 -21.36 19.93
C VAL A 1022 24.73 -20.03 20.69
N THR A 1023 25.34 -20.12 21.87
CA THR A 1023 25.37 -19.10 22.94
C THR A 1023 26.43 -18.01 22.81
N THR A 1024 26.03 -16.77 23.16
CA THR A 1024 26.78 -15.74 23.92
C THR A 1024 28.32 -15.58 23.75
N SER A 1025 28.73 -14.39 23.30
CA SER A 1025 29.79 -13.61 23.98
C SER A 1025 29.76 -12.14 23.54
N GLN A 1026 30.00 -11.21 24.46
CA GLN A 1026 30.08 -9.76 24.19
C GLN A 1026 31.44 -9.20 24.65
N PRO A 1027 32.12 -8.46 23.78
CA PRO A 1027 32.75 -7.18 24.14
C PRO A 1027 32.38 -6.08 23.12
N GLY A 1028 32.39 -4.78 23.43
CA GLY A 1028 32.74 -4.12 24.69
C GLY A 1028 33.46 -2.79 24.41
N ILE A 1029 32.71 -1.69 24.21
CA ILE A 1029 33.19 -0.31 24.03
C ILE A 1029 32.17 0.67 24.63
N ALA A 1030 32.58 1.93 24.89
CA ALA A 1030 32.13 2.69 26.06
C ALA A 1030 31.26 3.94 25.81
N GLU A 1031 30.61 4.38 26.91
CA GLU A 1031 30.06 5.72 27.22
C GLU A 1031 31.02 6.89 26.86
N ALA A 1032 30.59 8.15 26.68
CA ALA A 1032 29.31 8.86 26.94
C ALA A 1032 29.11 9.99 25.87
N ALA A 1033 28.19 10.97 25.91
CA ALA A 1033 27.29 11.48 26.94
C ALA A 1033 26.07 12.24 26.33
N GLN A 1034 25.05 12.55 27.13
CA GLN A 1034 23.87 13.33 26.73
C GLN A 1034 23.58 14.48 27.73
N PRO A 1035 23.47 15.76 27.28
CA PRO A 1035 23.02 16.89 28.10
C PRO A 1035 21.49 16.95 28.34
N PRO A 1036 20.99 17.75 29.31
CA PRO A 1036 19.70 17.51 29.98
C PRO A 1036 18.51 18.37 29.49
N ALA A 1037 17.30 17.95 29.90
CA ALA A 1037 16.05 18.68 29.69
C ALA A 1037 15.69 19.64 30.87
N PRO A 1038 15.18 20.86 30.59
CA PRO A 1038 14.43 21.68 31.53
C PRO A 1038 12.91 21.44 31.38
N ALA A 1039 12.17 21.02 32.40
CA ALA A 1039 11.73 21.77 33.60
C ALA A 1039 10.40 22.54 33.38
N ALA A 1040 9.29 21.95 33.81
CA ALA A 1040 7.95 22.57 33.80
C ALA A 1040 7.62 23.26 35.14
N VAL A 1041 6.84 24.36 35.10
CA VAL A 1041 6.52 25.17 36.29
C VAL A 1041 5.01 25.31 36.51
N ALA A 1042 4.58 24.78 37.66
CA ALA A 1042 3.37 25.03 38.47
C ALA A 1042 2.14 25.77 37.88
N LYS A 1043 0.96 25.18 38.15
CA LYS A 1043 -0.33 25.90 38.26
C LYS A 1043 -1.03 25.54 39.58
N VAL A 1044 -1.79 26.47 40.15
CA VAL A 1044 -2.28 26.45 41.56
C VAL A 1044 -3.64 25.72 41.70
N PRO A 1045 -3.92 24.98 42.80
CA PRO A 1045 -5.10 24.12 42.91
C PRO A 1045 -6.29 24.71 43.70
N VAL A 1046 -7.52 24.35 43.31
CA VAL A 1046 -8.75 24.38 44.14
C VAL A 1046 -9.63 23.15 43.83
N THR A 1047 -10.39 22.69 44.81
CA THR A 1047 -11.32 21.53 44.85
C THR A 1047 -12.50 21.62 43.85
N THR A 1048 -13.12 20.54 43.36
CA THR A 1048 -14.10 19.71 44.13
C THR A 1048 -14.36 18.27 43.63
N GLN A 1049 -14.59 17.39 44.62
CA GLN A 1049 -15.47 16.20 44.68
C GLN A 1049 -15.37 15.04 43.64
N THR A 1050 -15.47 13.82 44.20
CA THR A 1050 -15.38 12.51 43.56
C THR A 1050 -16.69 11.99 42.96
N THR A 1051 -16.61 11.41 41.77
CA THR A 1051 -17.21 10.09 41.46
C THR A 1051 -16.19 9.27 40.64
N THR A 1052 -16.28 7.94 40.68
CA THR A 1052 -15.25 7.02 40.14
C THR A 1052 -15.71 6.26 38.89
N PRO A 1053 -14.98 6.36 37.76
CA PRO A 1053 -15.11 5.43 36.63
C PRO A 1053 -14.52 4.04 36.95
N PRO A 1054 -14.98 2.96 36.30
CA PRO A 1054 -14.39 1.62 36.41
C PRO A 1054 -13.05 1.50 35.64
N ALA A 1055 -12.29 0.44 35.94
CA ALA A 1055 -10.95 0.22 35.38
C ALA A 1055 -10.98 -0.23 33.89
N PRO A 1056 -10.01 0.19 33.06
CA PRO A 1056 -9.90 -0.24 31.67
C PRO A 1056 -9.45 -1.70 31.53
N ALA A 1057 -9.97 -2.39 30.52
CA ALA A 1057 -9.60 -3.77 30.20
C ALA A 1057 -8.21 -3.87 29.53
N GLN A 1058 -7.57 -5.04 29.66
CA GLN A 1058 -6.28 -5.32 29.03
C GLN A 1058 -6.41 -5.68 27.54
N ALA A 1059 -5.43 -5.27 26.74
CA ALA A 1059 -5.36 -5.59 25.31
C ALA A 1059 -5.06 -7.09 25.06
N PRO A 1060 -5.54 -7.68 23.95
CA PRO A 1060 -5.37 -9.11 23.66
C PRO A 1060 -3.93 -9.48 23.28
N ALA A 1061 -3.47 -10.64 23.76
CA ALA A 1061 -2.17 -11.20 23.41
C ALA A 1061 -2.20 -11.90 22.03
N LYS A 1062 -1.09 -11.81 21.29
CA LYS A 1062 -0.94 -12.48 19.97
C LYS A 1062 -0.91 -14.01 20.11
N SER A 1063 -1.50 -14.70 19.15
CA SER A 1063 -1.56 -16.17 19.07
C SER A 1063 -0.23 -16.80 18.64
N SER A 1064 0.00 -18.04 19.07
CA SER A 1064 1.05 -18.95 18.60
C SER A 1064 0.55 -20.41 18.73
N PRO A 1065 1.12 -21.39 17.99
CA PRO A 1065 0.37 -22.59 17.58
C PRO A 1065 0.30 -23.72 18.62
N PHE A 1066 -0.74 -24.56 18.48
CA PHE A 1066 -1.03 -25.72 19.32
C PHE A 1066 -0.07 -26.90 19.12
N PRO A 1067 0.29 -27.60 20.22
CA PRO A 1067 0.52 -29.05 20.24
C PRO A 1067 -0.64 -29.80 20.93
N LEU A 1068 -0.96 -31.01 20.47
CA LEU A 1068 -2.00 -31.87 21.08
C LEU A 1068 -1.50 -32.60 22.34
N VAL A 1069 -2.36 -32.71 23.37
CA VAL A 1069 -2.37 -33.82 24.37
C VAL A 1069 -3.73 -33.84 25.12
N PRO A 1070 -4.24 -34.99 25.62
CA PRO A 1070 -5.69 -35.22 25.68
C PRO A 1070 -6.43 -34.88 26.99
N VAL A 1071 -7.77 -34.78 26.87
CA VAL A 1071 -8.72 -34.47 27.95
C VAL A 1071 -9.00 -35.69 28.84
N VAL A 1072 -8.61 -35.61 30.12
CA VAL A 1072 -9.05 -36.54 31.19
C VAL A 1072 -9.44 -35.81 32.49
N ALA A 1073 -8.96 -34.57 32.71
CA ALA A 1073 -8.92 -33.95 34.04
C ALA A 1073 -10.19 -33.20 34.53
N VAL A 1074 -11.29 -33.16 33.76
CA VAL A 1074 -12.45 -32.29 34.06
C VAL A 1074 -13.62 -33.00 34.76
N ILE A 1075 -13.79 -34.32 34.54
CA ILE A 1075 -14.96 -35.07 35.04
C ILE A 1075 -14.98 -35.19 36.58
N GLY A 1076 -13.83 -35.07 37.25
CA GLY A 1076 -13.71 -35.26 38.71
C GLY A 1076 -14.43 -34.24 39.59
N CYS A 1077 -14.71 -33.03 39.09
CA CYS A 1077 -15.21 -31.93 39.94
C CYS A 1077 -16.73 -31.81 40.02
N ILE A 1078 -17.48 -32.33 39.03
CA ILE A 1078 -18.94 -32.17 38.97
C ILE A 1078 -19.67 -33.13 39.93
N GLY A 1079 -19.13 -34.33 40.14
CA GLY A 1079 -19.77 -35.39 40.95
C GLY A 1079 -19.99 -35.05 42.42
N LEU A 1080 -19.21 -34.14 43.01
CA LEU A 1080 -19.28 -33.82 44.44
C LEU A 1080 -20.38 -32.82 44.82
N ILE A 1081 -20.90 -32.04 43.87
CA ILE A 1081 -21.93 -31.00 44.16
C ILE A 1081 -23.34 -31.61 44.15
N GLY A 1082 -23.64 -32.49 43.19
CA GLY A 1082 -24.97 -33.11 43.04
C GLY A 1082 -25.39 -33.98 44.24
N GLY A 1083 -24.46 -34.75 44.83
CA GLY A 1083 -24.75 -35.66 45.93
C GLY A 1083 -25.27 -34.95 47.19
N GLY A 1084 -24.73 -33.78 47.52
CA GLY A 1084 -25.15 -33.01 48.71
C GLY A 1084 -26.59 -32.52 48.64
N TRP A 1085 -27.09 -32.18 47.44
CA TRP A 1085 -28.45 -31.70 47.24
C TRP A 1085 -29.50 -32.79 47.50
N TYR A 1086 -29.26 -34.01 46.99
CA TYR A 1086 -30.17 -35.15 47.13
C TYR A 1086 -30.32 -35.61 48.59
N VAL A 1087 -29.22 -35.63 49.35
CA VAL A 1087 -29.23 -35.96 50.79
C VAL A 1087 -29.99 -34.89 51.59
N ARG A 1088 -29.78 -33.60 51.29
CA ARG A 1088 -30.50 -32.51 51.99
C ARG A 1088 -32.01 -32.54 51.71
N ARG A 1089 -32.42 -32.80 50.47
CA ARG A 1089 -33.84 -32.87 50.06
C ARG A 1089 -34.58 -34.05 50.69
N SER A 1090 -33.91 -35.20 50.84
CA SER A 1090 -34.47 -36.40 51.48
C SER A 1090 -34.50 -36.33 53.01
N TRP A 1091 -33.59 -35.57 53.64
CA TRP A 1091 -33.62 -35.32 55.10
C TRP A 1091 -34.78 -34.41 55.51
N ILE A 1092 -35.02 -33.32 54.77
CA ILE A 1092 -36.12 -32.37 55.04
C ILE A 1092 -37.49 -33.04 54.95
N ARG A 1093 -37.72 -33.88 53.93
CA ARG A 1093 -38.97 -34.66 53.77
C ARG A 1093 -39.26 -35.64 54.92
N ARG A 1094 -38.29 -35.97 55.78
CA ARG A 1094 -38.48 -36.84 56.95
C ARG A 1094 -38.82 -36.10 58.24
N GLN A 1095 -38.74 -34.77 58.28
CA GLN A 1095 -38.99 -33.99 59.51
C GLN A 1095 -40.30 -33.22 59.52
N ASN A 1096 -40.82 -32.79 58.37
CA ASN A 1096 -42.12 -32.11 58.26
C ASN A 1096 -42.99 -32.74 57.16
N PRO A 1097 -43.78 -33.80 57.46
CA PRO A 1097 -44.71 -34.40 56.49
C PRO A 1097 -45.83 -33.44 56.06
N ALA A 1098 -46.34 -32.63 57.00
CA ALA A 1098 -47.51 -31.76 56.83
C ALA A 1098 -47.31 -30.52 55.93
N LEU A 1099 -46.25 -30.50 55.10
CA LEU A 1099 -45.99 -29.46 54.09
C LEU A 1099 -46.18 -29.96 52.65
N PHE A 1100 -46.70 -31.18 52.47
CA PHE A 1100 -46.77 -31.85 51.17
C PHE A 1100 -48.08 -32.65 50.94
N GLU A 1101 -49.19 -32.24 51.56
CA GLU A 1101 -50.53 -32.74 51.22
C GLU A 1101 -51.25 -31.74 50.30
N GLU A 1102 -51.71 -32.24 49.15
CA GLU A 1102 -52.62 -31.69 48.12
C GLU A 1102 -52.67 -30.17 47.84
N SER A 1103 -52.11 -29.80 46.67
CA SER A 1103 -52.89 -29.19 45.58
C SER A 1103 -52.23 -29.50 44.23
#